data_AF-A0A0E0M8R9-F1
#
_entry.id   AF-A0A0E0M8R9-F1
#
_cell.length_a   1.000
_cell.length_b   1.000
_cell.length_c   1.000
_cell.angle_alpha   90.00
_cell.angle_beta   90.00
_cell.angle_gamma   90.00
#
_symmetry.space_group_name_H-M   'P 1'
#
loop_
_entity.id
_entity.type
_entity.pdbx_description
1 polymer ?
#
loop_
_entity_poly.entity_id
_entity_poly.type
_entity_poly.pdbx_seq_one_letter_code
_entity_poly.pdbx_strand_id
1 'polypeptide(L)'
;MQGFPGGAPDPQQLQATMLAIEQACSLIQMHMSPADAEKVISSLHSSPMPYQACRFILETSHMPNARFQAAGAIGDAAIREWGILSDDNKKSLIVYCLNYVMEHASSPEGYVQAKVSAVAARLLKRGWVEFLDQEKAAIFFEIEQSVRGIHGPNRQFATINFLEALVSEFSPGTASAMCLPKEFHEQCQWSLEVKFLKDFYCWAQAAVFNTADSILNGNASVAEEKACSAAFRLMFQILSWSFKHNVEHANSEAKINSGLRSDAINLKKFERSLVKPGSVWSDVLISSGHVHWVLNFYTAARQKFSFDTLWVDSPIATSCRQLIVQLCSLTGSVFPNDNADGQIQYLVHILSAVVLWIEPPDVVAASIRSGASESEFVDGCHALLSMASLTTCSLFDNLLKSTRNYGTINLLSALTSEAVKSFLDNQNEEETWGSEALDILLETWNVILGDVDSDKSPMSVDGAIAASSLFKIIVESHLKAAADSAFEDTDDAEYFHVSVSKRDEQLALYAQIARSAADTTIPFLAQLFSERFARLSQRNGENDPTQTLEELYWLLLITSHVLTDSGEGETLLIPEALQAGFPNVVEVAQHPVVTLSWSIINFSRQCLDPGVRARYFSPRLMEAVIWFLARWVATYLVPLDVSRGQVNRAEIDSVDKHVLQHSRKMLNSFAWENNQGERVLDFVVLISMVALTTYQGENELQTLTCQKLLATVVRRKHTCTYVVQLDSWRDLTRAFASGRSLFSLTGRLQRSLAETLACAACCIKDPEASVQYLRDLMGPVAGCLVENANRSDLKSVAQQADVVYMVCCLLERLRGAARATQPRTQKVLFEMGHTVMNSLLTLLEVYKNQSAVIYMILKFVVDFVDGQAVFLDAKETSVLVGFLSDSSIEGSQDIAEVIYVGVDIVTPLISLDLLKYPKLSRDVYPEKVANLNKDSDIVDRCLTAINALASYHFKERLGGRGGLSSQLMESEGSNGKLQESISSHFLRLLLQLLLFEDFRLVQELVEKQQNPTVKSRLGMAFHNLTSSNNLSNSLDRPNRQRFRKNLRTFLGDVSGFMQIK
;
A
#
# COMPACT_ATOMS: atom_id res chain seq x y z
N MET A 1 18.76 -49.44 8.97
CA MET A 1 18.09 -49.28 10.28
C MET A 1 18.96 -48.61 11.34
N GLN A 2 20.29 -48.55 11.21
CA GLN A 2 21.14 -47.74 12.09
C GLN A 2 21.21 -46.30 11.56
N GLY A 3 20.90 -45.29 12.39
CA GLY A 3 21.18 -43.87 12.08
C GLY A 3 19.98 -42.89 12.07
N PHE A 4 18.74 -43.33 12.29
CA PHE A 4 17.59 -42.39 12.42
C PHE A 4 17.49 -41.87 13.87
N PRO A 5 17.29 -40.56 14.10
CA PRO A 5 17.33 -40.00 15.46
C PRO A 5 16.25 -40.58 16.38
N GLY A 6 16.66 -41.09 17.54
CA GLY A 6 15.79 -41.67 18.58
C GLY A 6 16.40 -42.91 19.23
N GLY A 7 15.89 -43.29 20.42
CA GLY A 7 16.26 -44.54 21.11
C GLY A 7 15.70 -45.79 20.41
N ALA A 8 15.85 -46.99 20.96
CA ALA A 8 15.18 -48.16 20.39
C ALA A 8 13.64 -48.00 20.52
N PRO A 9 12.86 -48.06 19.42
CA PRO A 9 11.43 -47.82 19.48
C PRO A 9 10.69 -48.97 20.19
N ASP A 10 9.73 -48.63 21.04
CA ASP A 10 8.71 -49.58 21.50
C ASP A 10 7.56 -49.65 20.45
N PRO A 11 7.37 -50.79 19.76
CA PRO A 11 6.35 -50.93 18.73
C PRO A 11 4.93 -50.66 19.24
N GLN A 12 4.63 -50.98 20.50
CA GLN A 12 3.29 -50.75 21.06
C GLN A 12 3.02 -49.25 21.24
N GLN A 13 4.04 -48.50 21.67
CA GLN A 13 3.94 -47.05 21.84
C GLN A 13 3.81 -46.32 20.49
N LEU A 14 4.53 -46.76 19.45
CA LEU A 14 4.40 -46.21 18.10
C LEU A 14 2.99 -46.41 17.55
N GLN A 15 2.44 -47.61 17.68
CA GLN A 15 1.08 -47.93 17.24
C GLN A 15 0.02 -47.11 17.98
N ALA A 16 0.15 -46.97 19.31
CA ALA A 16 -0.77 -46.17 20.10
C ALA A 16 -0.73 -44.69 19.71
N THR A 17 0.46 -44.15 19.44
CA THR A 17 0.64 -42.75 18.99
C THR A 17 -0.02 -42.54 17.63
N MET A 18 0.19 -43.45 16.68
CA MET A 18 -0.46 -43.38 15.36
C MET A 18 -1.98 -43.35 15.48
N LEU A 19 -2.57 -44.30 16.23
CA LEU A 19 -4.02 -44.37 16.42
C LEU A 19 -4.60 -43.11 17.07
N ALA A 20 -3.89 -42.52 18.04
CA ALA A 20 -4.33 -41.28 18.69
C ALA A 20 -4.34 -40.08 17.71
N ILE A 21 -3.31 -39.97 16.87
CA ILE A 21 -3.21 -38.90 15.87
C ILE A 21 -4.22 -39.11 14.73
N GLU A 22 -4.41 -40.36 14.34
CA GLU A 22 -5.46 -40.77 13.41
C GLU A 22 -6.84 -40.33 13.91
N GLN A 23 -7.19 -40.71 15.13
CA GLN A 23 -8.45 -40.34 15.77
C GLN A 23 -8.61 -38.81 15.88
N ALA A 24 -7.57 -38.08 16.27
CA ALA A 24 -7.60 -36.62 16.35
C ALA A 24 -7.86 -35.97 14.97
N CYS A 25 -7.20 -36.45 13.91
CA CYS A 25 -7.45 -35.99 12.56
C CYS A 25 -8.91 -36.22 12.12
N SER A 26 -9.49 -37.38 12.44
CA SER A 26 -10.90 -37.67 12.15
C SER A 26 -11.85 -36.74 12.91
N LEU A 27 -11.57 -36.46 14.19
CA LEU A 27 -12.37 -35.56 15.02
C LEU A 27 -12.41 -34.13 14.48
N ILE A 28 -11.26 -33.60 14.02
CA ILE A 28 -11.19 -32.28 13.38
C ILE A 28 -12.02 -32.27 12.08
N GLN A 29 -11.88 -33.29 11.24
CA GLN A 29 -12.61 -33.38 9.98
C GLN A 29 -14.13 -33.48 10.17
N MET A 30 -14.57 -34.08 11.30
CA MET A 30 -15.98 -34.19 11.67
C MET A 30 -16.48 -32.98 12.48
N HIS A 31 -15.64 -31.97 12.74
CA HIS A 31 -15.93 -30.84 13.63
C HIS A 31 -16.40 -31.25 15.04
N MET A 32 -15.93 -32.40 15.53
CA MET A 32 -16.26 -32.92 16.85
C MET A 32 -15.09 -32.68 17.82
N SER A 33 -15.34 -31.97 18.92
CA SER A 33 -14.31 -31.67 19.95
C SER A 33 -12.96 -31.16 19.37
N PRO A 34 -12.96 -30.17 18.45
CA PRO A 34 -11.74 -29.75 17.75
C PRO A 34 -10.62 -29.31 18.70
N ALA A 35 -10.97 -28.65 19.81
CA ALA A 35 -9.98 -28.21 20.80
C ALA A 35 -9.20 -29.37 21.46
N ASP A 36 -9.83 -30.51 21.69
CA ASP A 36 -9.15 -31.67 22.30
C ASP A 36 -8.33 -32.43 21.26
N ALA A 37 -8.83 -32.54 20.03
CA ALA A 37 -8.07 -33.10 18.91
C ALA A 37 -6.82 -32.24 18.58
N GLU A 38 -6.94 -30.92 18.59
CA GLU A 38 -5.82 -29.99 18.41
C GLU A 38 -4.75 -30.13 19.51
N LYS A 39 -5.16 -30.37 20.76
CA LYS A 39 -4.21 -30.66 21.86
C LYS A 39 -3.42 -31.95 21.58
N VAL A 40 -4.09 -33.00 21.10
CA VAL A 40 -3.42 -34.27 20.77
C VAL A 40 -2.41 -34.07 19.64
N ILE A 41 -2.78 -33.36 18.56
CA ILE A 41 -1.85 -33.05 17.47
C ILE A 41 -0.70 -32.17 17.96
N SER A 42 -0.99 -31.13 18.75
CA SER A 42 0.02 -30.25 19.33
C SER A 42 0.99 -31.00 20.25
N SER A 43 0.52 -32.05 20.94
CA SER A 43 1.37 -32.90 21.76
C SER A 43 2.43 -33.64 20.93
N LEU A 44 2.10 -34.09 19.72
CA LEU A 44 3.07 -34.70 18.81
C LEU A 44 4.13 -33.69 18.36
N HIS A 45 3.72 -32.48 17.96
CA HIS A 45 4.63 -31.42 17.50
C HIS A 45 5.59 -30.92 18.60
N SER A 46 5.14 -30.95 19.86
CA SER A 46 5.92 -30.53 21.02
C SER A 46 6.72 -31.65 21.68
N SER A 47 6.45 -32.91 21.33
CA SER A 47 7.12 -34.09 21.89
C SER A 47 8.63 -34.08 21.61
N PRO A 48 9.49 -34.46 22.56
CA PRO A 48 10.93 -34.57 22.35
C PRO A 48 11.27 -35.77 21.45
N MET A 49 12.17 -35.59 20.48
CA MET A 49 12.64 -36.66 19.58
C MET A 49 11.51 -37.48 18.92
N PRO A 50 10.48 -36.86 18.28
CA PRO A 50 9.30 -37.58 17.77
C PRO A 50 9.57 -38.35 16.47
N TYR A 51 10.80 -38.30 15.95
CA TYR A 51 11.15 -38.74 14.59
C TYR A 51 10.77 -40.18 14.29
N GLN A 52 10.93 -41.11 15.24
CA GLN A 52 10.56 -42.51 15.03
C GLN A 52 9.04 -42.72 14.98
N ALA A 53 8.28 -42.02 15.83
CA ALA A 53 6.82 -42.03 15.78
C ALA A 53 6.31 -41.42 14.47
N CYS A 54 6.86 -40.27 14.06
CA CYS A 54 6.46 -39.63 12.81
C CYS A 54 6.83 -40.48 11.59
N ARG A 55 8.01 -41.11 11.57
CA ARG A 55 8.39 -42.05 10.52
C ARG A 55 7.45 -43.24 10.45
N PHE A 56 7.11 -43.83 11.60
CA PHE A 56 6.15 -44.93 11.66
C PHE A 56 4.81 -44.49 11.07
N ILE A 57 4.25 -43.36 11.51
CA ILE A 57 3.00 -42.81 10.96
C ILE A 57 3.12 -42.59 9.44
N LEU A 58 4.21 -42.01 8.93
CA LEU A 58 4.40 -41.77 7.50
C LEU A 58 4.43 -43.06 6.67
N GLU A 59 5.02 -44.13 7.21
CA GLU A 59 5.19 -45.43 6.53
C GLU A 59 3.97 -46.36 6.69
N THR A 60 3.19 -46.24 7.77
CA THR A 60 2.12 -47.22 8.10
C THR A 60 0.70 -46.66 8.13
N SER A 61 0.51 -45.37 8.38
CA SER A 61 -0.83 -44.77 8.49
C SER A 61 -1.53 -44.73 7.14
N HIS A 62 -2.73 -45.31 7.07
CA HIS A 62 -3.57 -45.17 5.88
C HIS A 62 -4.25 -43.80 5.80
N MET A 63 -4.31 -43.04 6.90
CA MET A 63 -4.93 -41.71 6.90
C MET A 63 -3.96 -40.62 6.43
N PRO A 64 -4.27 -39.91 5.32
CA PRO A 64 -3.41 -38.86 4.76
C PRO A 64 -3.18 -37.68 5.71
N ASN A 65 -4.20 -37.25 6.47
CA ASN A 65 -4.08 -36.16 7.43
C ASN A 65 -3.09 -36.49 8.56
N ALA A 66 -3.06 -37.74 9.04
CA ALA A 66 -2.09 -38.16 10.06
C ALA A 66 -0.66 -38.14 9.51
N ARG A 67 -0.46 -38.59 8.26
CA ARG A 67 0.82 -38.48 7.54
C ARG A 67 1.27 -37.02 7.38
N PHE A 68 0.35 -36.12 7.04
CA PHE A 68 0.62 -34.68 6.95
C PHE A 68 1.07 -34.07 8.28
N GLN A 69 0.39 -34.40 9.39
CA GLN A 69 0.77 -33.93 10.72
C GLN A 69 2.13 -34.50 11.16
N ALA A 70 2.37 -35.79 10.90
CA ALA A 70 3.66 -36.42 11.20
C ALA A 70 4.82 -35.74 10.46
N ALA A 71 4.66 -35.42 9.18
CA ALA A 71 5.65 -34.65 8.43
C ALA A 71 5.89 -33.26 9.05
N GLY A 72 4.82 -32.54 9.40
CA GLY A 72 4.91 -31.25 10.10
C GLY A 72 5.66 -31.33 11.42
N ALA A 73 5.38 -32.35 12.23
CA ALA A 73 6.03 -32.59 13.51
C ALA A 73 7.53 -32.89 13.36
N ILE A 74 7.97 -33.58 12.30
CA ILE A 74 9.40 -33.75 11.99
C ILE A 74 10.05 -32.38 11.78
N GLY A 75 9.43 -31.51 10.97
CA GLY A 75 9.96 -30.18 10.69
C GLY A 75 10.07 -29.31 11.94
N ASP A 76 9.02 -29.25 12.75
CA ASP A 76 9.00 -28.42 13.97
C ASP A 76 9.98 -28.95 15.03
N ALA A 77 10.05 -30.28 15.21
CA ALA A 77 10.99 -30.90 16.13
C ALA A 77 12.43 -30.71 15.69
N ALA A 78 12.73 -30.86 14.41
CA ALA A 78 14.10 -30.69 13.90
C ALA A 78 14.60 -29.24 13.99
N ILE A 79 13.77 -28.21 13.78
CA ILE A 79 14.19 -26.82 13.98
C ILE A 79 14.54 -26.57 15.46
N ARG A 80 13.70 -27.05 16.37
CA ARG A 80 13.93 -26.97 17.82
C ARG A 80 15.18 -27.75 18.23
N GLU A 81 15.27 -29.01 17.86
CA GLU A 81 16.31 -29.92 18.35
C GLU A 81 17.58 -29.90 17.47
N TRP A 82 17.68 -28.99 16.49
CA TRP A 82 18.77 -28.95 15.50
C TRP A 82 20.16 -28.98 16.12
N GLY A 83 20.36 -28.24 17.21
CA GLY A 83 21.64 -28.20 17.92
C GLY A 83 21.99 -29.51 18.63
N ILE A 84 21.01 -30.35 18.94
CA ILE A 84 21.17 -31.62 19.68
C ILE A 84 21.42 -32.79 18.71
N LEU A 85 20.87 -32.71 17.50
CA LEU A 85 21.06 -33.72 16.46
C LEU A 85 22.53 -33.81 16.03
N SER A 86 23.05 -35.02 15.88
CA SER A 86 24.34 -35.25 15.22
C SER A 86 24.27 -34.90 13.73
N ASP A 87 25.41 -34.65 13.10
CA ASP A 87 25.44 -34.31 11.68
C ASP A 87 24.91 -35.46 10.80
N ASP A 88 25.13 -36.71 11.20
CA ASP A 88 24.54 -37.88 10.53
C ASP A 88 23.01 -37.94 10.68
N ASN A 89 22.47 -37.57 11.85
CA ASN A 89 21.03 -37.51 12.07
C ASN A 89 20.39 -36.41 11.21
N LYS A 90 21.00 -35.23 11.15
CA LYS A 90 20.51 -34.10 10.33
C LYS A 90 20.42 -34.52 8.86
N LYS A 91 21.47 -35.13 8.31
CA LYS A 91 21.49 -35.63 6.93
C LYS A 91 20.47 -36.74 6.71
N SER A 92 20.39 -37.70 7.63
CA SER A 92 19.46 -38.83 7.53
C SER A 92 18.00 -38.40 7.48
N LEU A 93 17.62 -37.35 8.23
CA LEU A 93 16.27 -36.77 8.16
C LEU A 93 15.96 -36.15 6.79
N ILE A 94 16.89 -35.37 6.23
CA ILE A 94 16.73 -34.74 4.92
C ILE A 94 16.58 -35.81 3.84
N VAL A 95 17.52 -36.78 3.81
CA VAL A 95 17.52 -37.87 2.83
C VAL A 95 16.27 -38.74 2.96
N TYR A 96 15.80 -39.01 4.19
CA TYR A 96 14.55 -39.74 4.39
C TYR A 96 13.34 -39.02 3.80
N CYS A 97 13.18 -37.71 4.07
CA CYS A 97 12.06 -36.95 3.52
C CYS A 97 12.13 -36.91 1.98
N LEU A 98 13.32 -36.75 1.40
CA LEU A 98 13.52 -36.80 -0.06
C LEU A 98 13.15 -38.17 -0.64
N ASN A 99 13.66 -39.25 -0.06
CA ASN A 99 13.36 -40.61 -0.52
C ASN A 99 11.87 -40.92 -0.38
N TYR A 100 11.23 -40.49 0.71
CA TYR A 100 9.80 -40.65 0.90
C TYR A 100 9.01 -40.03 -0.26
N VAL A 101 9.37 -38.79 -0.63
CA VAL A 101 8.73 -38.07 -1.74
C VAL A 101 8.91 -38.80 -3.07
N MET A 102 10.10 -39.35 -3.32
CA MET A 102 10.41 -40.09 -4.54
C MET A 102 9.75 -41.48 -4.58
N GLU A 103 9.65 -42.17 -3.46
CA GLU A 103 9.01 -43.49 -3.36
C GLU A 103 7.49 -43.41 -3.51
N HIS A 104 6.89 -42.33 -3.01
CA HIS A 104 5.44 -42.12 -3.02
C HIS A 104 4.99 -41.14 -4.11
N ALA A 105 5.82 -40.94 -5.14
CA ALA A 105 5.59 -39.97 -6.21
C ALA A 105 4.29 -40.22 -7.02
N SER A 106 3.78 -41.45 -7.03
CA SER A 106 2.51 -41.82 -7.68
C SER A 106 1.30 -41.78 -6.74
N SER A 107 1.45 -41.37 -5.49
CA SER A 107 0.34 -41.25 -4.53
C SER A 107 -0.66 -40.18 -5.00
N PRO A 108 -1.98 -40.43 -4.86
CA PRO A 108 -3.01 -39.43 -5.15
C PRO A 108 -3.02 -38.28 -4.12
N GLU A 109 -2.38 -38.45 -2.95
CA GLU A 109 -2.38 -37.47 -1.86
C GLU A 109 -1.28 -36.41 -2.03
N GLY A 110 -1.38 -35.61 -3.09
CA GLY A 110 -0.36 -34.62 -3.47
C GLY A 110 -0.01 -33.61 -2.36
N TYR A 111 -0.95 -33.25 -1.49
CA TYR A 111 -0.71 -32.31 -0.39
C TYR A 111 0.20 -32.89 0.71
N VAL A 112 0.22 -34.22 0.90
CA VAL A 112 1.15 -34.88 1.82
C VAL A 112 2.56 -34.80 1.24
N GLN A 113 2.69 -35.08 -0.06
CA GLN A 113 3.98 -34.95 -0.77
C GLN A 113 4.52 -33.52 -0.72
N ALA A 114 3.67 -32.53 -0.99
CA ALA A 114 4.03 -31.12 -0.88
C ALA A 114 4.50 -30.75 0.55
N LYS A 115 3.83 -31.26 1.59
CA LYS A 115 4.24 -31.04 2.98
C LYS A 115 5.60 -31.67 3.30
N VAL A 116 5.84 -32.91 2.89
CA VAL A 116 7.12 -33.58 3.11
C VAL A 116 8.24 -32.88 2.34
N SER A 117 7.99 -32.45 1.10
CA SER A 117 8.93 -31.62 0.32
C SER A 117 9.26 -30.31 1.00
N ALA A 118 8.27 -29.59 1.53
CA ALA A 118 8.49 -28.34 2.27
C ALA A 118 9.30 -28.58 3.56
N VAL A 119 9.06 -29.70 4.25
CA VAL A 119 9.88 -30.09 5.42
C VAL A 119 11.31 -30.39 4.98
N ALA A 120 11.52 -31.18 3.93
CA ALA A 120 12.85 -31.46 3.41
C ALA A 120 13.61 -30.18 3.02
N ALA A 121 12.94 -29.24 2.34
CA ALA A 121 13.48 -27.94 1.97
C ALA A 121 13.87 -27.11 3.20
N ARG A 122 12.99 -27.06 4.21
CA ARG A 122 13.23 -26.37 5.49
C ARG A 122 14.44 -26.95 6.22
N LEU A 123 14.57 -28.27 6.29
CA LEU A 123 15.71 -28.94 6.94
C LEU A 123 17.01 -28.70 6.17
N LEU A 124 16.98 -28.77 4.84
CA LEU A 124 18.15 -28.50 4.00
C LEU A 124 18.62 -27.05 4.14
N LYS A 125 17.70 -26.08 4.17
CA LYS A 125 18.01 -24.68 4.45
C LYS A 125 18.58 -24.50 5.86
N ARG A 126 17.98 -25.14 6.88
CA ARG A 126 18.46 -25.03 8.27
C ARG A 126 19.91 -25.52 8.42
N GLY A 127 20.29 -26.58 7.71
CA GLY A 127 21.66 -27.09 7.67
C GLY A 127 22.59 -26.42 6.66
N TRP A 128 22.11 -25.46 5.87
CA TRP A 128 22.79 -24.98 4.68
C TRP A 128 24.20 -24.44 4.92
N VAL A 129 24.39 -23.71 6.01
CA VAL A 129 25.69 -23.13 6.39
C VAL A 129 26.57 -24.15 7.12
N GLU A 130 25.97 -25.15 7.76
CA GLU A 130 26.68 -26.19 8.53
C GLU A 130 27.24 -27.31 7.62
N PHE A 131 26.53 -27.65 6.54
CA PHE A 131 26.95 -28.71 5.63
C PHE A 131 28.10 -28.29 4.71
N LEU A 132 29.00 -29.24 4.46
CA LEU A 132 30.08 -29.09 3.49
C LEU A 132 29.52 -29.08 2.07
N ASP A 133 30.21 -28.39 1.16
CA ASP A 133 29.77 -28.30 -0.23
C ASP A 133 29.70 -29.67 -0.93
N GLN A 134 30.56 -30.63 -0.54
CA GLN A 134 30.52 -32.01 -1.03
C GLN A 134 29.25 -32.76 -0.63
N GLU A 135 28.73 -32.49 0.57
CA GLU A 135 27.51 -33.14 1.09
C GLU A 135 26.28 -32.62 0.37
N LYS A 136 26.23 -31.31 0.12
CA LYS A 136 25.19 -30.69 -0.72
C LYS A 136 25.25 -31.24 -2.14
N ALA A 137 26.45 -31.35 -2.72
CA ALA A 137 26.65 -31.89 -4.06
C ALA A 137 26.14 -33.34 -4.19
N ALA A 138 26.36 -34.18 -3.18
CA ALA A 138 25.85 -35.56 -3.17
C ALA A 138 24.31 -35.62 -3.18
N ILE A 139 23.64 -34.77 -2.38
CA ILE A 139 22.17 -34.68 -2.37
C ILE A 139 21.66 -34.19 -3.73
N PHE A 140 22.30 -33.16 -4.29
CA PHE A 140 21.89 -32.57 -5.57
C PHE A 140 22.16 -33.46 -6.77
N PHE A 141 23.16 -34.34 -6.72
CA PHE A 141 23.41 -35.33 -7.77
C PHE A 141 22.21 -36.28 -7.95
N GLU A 142 21.66 -36.83 -6.86
CA GLU A 142 20.49 -37.71 -6.92
C GLU A 142 19.22 -36.97 -7.39
N ILE A 143 19.07 -35.72 -6.96
CA ILE A 143 17.98 -34.84 -7.42
C ILE A 143 18.10 -34.60 -8.93
N GLU A 144 19.29 -34.30 -9.44
CA GLU A 144 19.53 -34.08 -10.88
C GLU A 144 19.16 -35.31 -11.70
N GLN A 145 19.61 -36.51 -11.31
CA GLN A 145 19.27 -37.75 -12.02
C GLN A 145 17.75 -37.98 -12.08
N SER A 146 17.04 -37.67 -10.99
CA SER A 146 15.58 -37.78 -10.91
C SER A 146 14.86 -36.74 -11.77
N VAL A 147 15.32 -35.49 -11.78
CA VAL A 147 14.76 -34.41 -12.64
C VAL A 147 14.99 -34.69 -14.13
N ARG A 148 16.07 -35.38 -14.50
CA ARG A 148 16.31 -35.83 -15.88
C ARG A 148 15.37 -36.94 -16.36
N GLY A 149 14.57 -37.51 -15.46
CA GLY A 149 13.55 -38.52 -15.79
C GLY A 149 14.06 -39.97 -15.74
N ILE A 150 15.27 -40.22 -15.24
CA ILE A 150 15.90 -41.56 -15.20
C ILE A 150 15.05 -42.57 -14.42
N HIS A 151 14.29 -42.10 -13.43
CA HIS A 151 13.44 -42.93 -12.57
C HIS A 151 11.94 -42.84 -12.89
N GLY A 152 11.59 -42.34 -14.07
CA GLY A 152 10.21 -42.22 -14.56
C GLY A 152 9.53 -40.88 -14.22
N PRO A 153 8.41 -40.57 -14.90
CA PRO A 153 7.82 -39.22 -14.91
C PRO A 153 7.17 -38.81 -13.59
N ASN A 154 6.61 -39.74 -12.81
CA ASN A 154 6.05 -39.41 -11.49
C ASN A 154 7.14 -38.92 -10.53
N ARG A 155 8.29 -39.62 -10.49
CA ARG A 155 9.44 -39.21 -9.67
C ARG A 155 10.04 -37.89 -10.16
N GLN A 156 10.10 -37.70 -11.47
CA GLN A 156 10.50 -36.45 -12.07
C GLN A 156 9.63 -35.28 -11.57
N PHE A 157 8.30 -35.41 -11.67
CA PHE A 157 7.34 -34.43 -11.17
C PHE A 157 7.50 -34.14 -9.67
N ALA A 158 7.56 -35.19 -8.83
CA ALA A 158 7.71 -35.03 -7.38
C ALA A 158 9.03 -34.32 -7.00
N THR A 159 10.11 -34.62 -7.72
CA THR A 159 11.43 -34.01 -7.49
C THR A 159 11.46 -32.53 -7.93
N ILE A 160 10.81 -32.19 -9.05
CA ILE A 160 10.68 -30.80 -9.49
C ILE A 160 9.88 -29.98 -8.46
N ASN A 161 8.78 -30.53 -7.92
CA ASN A 161 8.02 -29.87 -6.86
C ASN A 161 8.82 -29.71 -5.56
N PHE A 162 9.74 -30.62 -5.26
CA PHE A 162 10.70 -30.42 -4.16
C PHE A 162 11.62 -29.23 -4.43
N LEU A 163 12.18 -29.10 -5.64
CA LEU A 163 13.01 -27.95 -6.01
C LEU A 163 12.23 -26.63 -5.91
N GLU A 164 10.96 -26.62 -6.31
CA GLU A 164 10.08 -25.47 -6.16
C GLU A 164 9.88 -25.06 -4.69
N ALA A 165 9.63 -26.06 -3.83
CA ALA A 165 9.55 -25.84 -2.37
C ALA A 165 10.89 -25.34 -1.80
N LEU A 166 12.02 -25.81 -2.33
CA LEU A 166 13.35 -25.36 -1.94
C LEU A 166 13.60 -23.90 -2.33
N VAL A 167 13.27 -23.50 -3.56
CA VAL A 167 13.37 -22.10 -4.01
C VAL A 167 12.48 -21.22 -3.14
N SER A 168 11.22 -21.60 -2.91
CA SER A 168 10.30 -20.88 -2.01
C SER A 168 10.88 -20.74 -0.60
N GLU A 169 11.40 -21.81 -0.02
CA GLU A 169 11.93 -21.77 1.34
C GLU A 169 13.16 -20.84 1.44
N PHE A 170 13.97 -20.69 0.39
CA PHE A 170 15.12 -19.78 0.39
C PHE A 170 14.78 -18.31 0.08
N SER A 171 13.63 -18.04 -0.55
CA SER A 171 13.17 -16.68 -0.82
C SER A 171 12.71 -15.97 0.47
N PRO A 172 13.10 -14.70 0.73
CA PRO A 172 12.76 -14.00 1.97
C PRO A 172 11.26 -13.84 2.25
N GLY A 173 10.42 -13.69 1.21
CA GLY A 173 8.98 -13.48 1.35
C GLY A 173 8.22 -14.73 1.79
N THR A 174 8.78 -15.91 1.54
CA THR A 174 8.13 -17.23 1.74
C THR A 174 8.92 -18.13 2.69
N ALA A 175 10.05 -17.66 3.22
CA ALA A 175 10.90 -18.41 4.13
C ALA A 175 10.19 -18.74 5.45
N SER A 176 10.41 -19.96 5.94
CA SER A 176 9.92 -20.38 7.25
C SER A 176 10.60 -19.61 8.38
N ALA A 177 9.84 -19.30 9.44
CA ALA A 177 10.40 -18.77 10.67
C ALA A 177 11.25 -19.85 11.38
N MET A 178 12.58 -19.74 11.27
CA MET A 178 13.53 -20.67 11.88
C MET A 178 14.10 -20.21 13.23
N CYS A 179 13.63 -19.07 13.75
CA CYS A 179 14.21 -18.40 14.93
C CYS A 179 15.72 -18.12 14.76
N LEU A 180 16.14 -17.79 13.53
CA LEU A 180 17.50 -17.42 13.17
C LEU A 180 17.58 -15.94 12.71
N PRO A 181 18.75 -15.30 12.79
CA PRO A 181 18.91 -13.90 12.38
C PRO A 181 18.64 -13.69 10.88
N LYS A 182 18.25 -12.46 10.51
CA LYS A 182 18.04 -12.06 9.11
C LYS A 182 19.27 -12.33 8.23
N GLU A 183 20.46 -12.13 8.78
CA GLU A 183 21.72 -12.34 8.09
C GLU A 183 21.92 -13.80 7.65
N PHE A 184 21.43 -14.78 8.43
CA PHE A 184 21.45 -16.19 8.04
C PHE A 184 20.60 -16.42 6.78
N HIS A 185 19.38 -15.87 6.76
CA HIS A 185 18.49 -15.98 5.60
C HIS A 185 19.07 -15.27 4.37
N GLU A 186 19.68 -14.09 4.55
CA GLU A 186 20.35 -13.35 3.46
C GLU A 186 21.55 -14.10 2.89
N GLN A 187 22.31 -14.81 3.74
CA GLN A 187 23.45 -15.65 3.35
C GLN A 187 22.98 -16.90 2.59
N CYS A 188 21.94 -17.59 3.09
CA CYS A 188 21.32 -18.72 2.38
C CYS A 188 20.82 -18.30 1.00
N GLN A 189 20.08 -17.20 0.92
CA GLN A 189 19.54 -16.65 -0.33
C GLN A 189 20.67 -16.40 -1.34
N TRP A 190 21.72 -15.67 -0.94
CA TRP A 190 22.86 -15.38 -1.80
C TRP A 190 23.61 -16.65 -2.23
N SER A 191 23.83 -17.58 -1.31
CA SER A 191 24.52 -18.82 -1.60
C SER A 191 23.74 -19.71 -2.58
N LEU A 192 22.41 -19.74 -2.50
CA LEU A 192 21.59 -20.51 -3.45
C LEU A 192 21.62 -19.88 -4.84
N GLU A 193 21.45 -18.55 -4.89
CA GLU A 193 21.47 -17.75 -6.13
C GLU A 193 22.76 -17.94 -6.93
N VAL A 194 23.91 -17.81 -6.26
CA VAL A 194 25.22 -17.87 -6.93
C VAL A 194 25.63 -19.30 -7.30
N LYS A 195 25.31 -20.30 -6.47
CA LYS A 195 25.86 -21.66 -6.64
C LYS A 195 24.95 -22.65 -7.37
N PHE A 196 23.63 -22.55 -7.23
CA PHE A 196 22.72 -23.65 -7.63
C PHE A 196 21.51 -23.22 -8.45
N LEU A 197 21.07 -21.95 -8.35
CA LEU A 197 19.82 -21.51 -9.00
C LEU A 197 19.87 -21.66 -10.53
N LYS A 198 21.03 -21.40 -11.13
CA LYS A 198 21.28 -21.64 -12.57
C LYS A 198 21.19 -23.13 -12.93
N ASP A 199 21.75 -24.01 -12.10
CA ASP A 199 21.71 -25.44 -12.34
C ASP A 199 20.27 -25.97 -12.28
N PHE A 200 19.49 -25.53 -11.30
CA PHE A 200 18.07 -25.91 -11.17
C PHE A 200 17.27 -25.50 -12.40
N TYR A 201 17.53 -24.30 -12.94
CA TYR A 201 16.93 -23.85 -14.19
C TYR A 201 17.31 -24.78 -15.36
N CYS A 202 18.60 -25.10 -15.52
CA CYS A 202 19.07 -26.00 -16.58
C CYS A 202 18.51 -27.42 -16.44
N TRP A 203 18.32 -27.93 -15.22
CA TRP A 203 17.71 -29.23 -15.01
C TRP A 203 16.22 -29.23 -15.39
N ALA A 204 15.48 -28.19 -15.01
CA ALA A 204 14.09 -28.03 -15.43
C ALA A 204 13.97 -27.88 -16.96
N GLN A 205 14.86 -27.11 -17.57
CA GLN A 205 14.95 -26.98 -19.03
C GLN A 205 15.17 -28.34 -19.71
N ALA A 206 16.10 -29.15 -19.22
CA ALA A 206 16.34 -30.49 -19.75
C ALA A 206 15.13 -31.42 -19.58
N ALA A 207 14.41 -31.32 -18.46
CA ALA A 207 13.18 -32.08 -18.22
C ALA A 207 12.08 -31.75 -19.25
N VAL A 208 11.93 -30.47 -19.60
CA VAL A 208 11.02 -30.04 -20.67
C VAL A 208 11.47 -30.59 -22.02
N PHE A 209 12.74 -30.45 -22.39
CA PHE A 209 13.25 -30.96 -23.67
C PHE A 209 13.03 -32.45 -23.85
N ASN A 210 13.21 -33.24 -22.80
CA ASN A 210 13.03 -34.69 -22.84
C ASN A 210 11.57 -35.12 -23.07
N THR A 211 10.59 -34.28 -22.72
CA THR A 211 9.15 -34.59 -22.83
C THR A 211 8.46 -33.87 -24.00
N ALA A 212 9.10 -32.84 -24.56
CA ALA A 212 8.50 -31.94 -25.55
C ALA A 212 7.98 -32.67 -26.79
N ASP A 213 8.76 -33.59 -27.39
CA ASP A 213 8.34 -34.33 -28.58
C ASP A 213 7.12 -35.22 -28.30
N SER A 214 7.04 -35.83 -27.12
CA SER A 214 5.90 -36.67 -26.74
C SER A 214 4.62 -35.84 -26.60
N ILE A 215 4.74 -34.67 -25.96
CA ILE A 215 3.64 -33.71 -25.76
C ILE A 215 3.18 -33.14 -27.12
N LEU A 216 4.11 -32.65 -27.93
CA LEU A 216 3.81 -32.12 -29.26
C LEU A 216 3.34 -33.19 -30.23
N ASN A 217 3.55 -34.48 -29.96
CA ASN A 217 2.95 -35.57 -30.73
C ASN A 217 1.60 -36.03 -30.19
N GLY A 218 1.18 -35.58 -29.00
CA GLY A 218 -0.07 -35.99 -28.36
C GLY A 218 -0.01 -37.42 -27.80
N ASN A 219 1.21 -37.93 -27.59
CA ASN A 219 1.48 -39.28 -27.11
C ASN A 219 1.94 -39.31 -25.65
N ALA A 220 2.03 -38.14 -25.01
CA ALA A 220 2.49 -38.01 -23.63
C ALA A 220 1.49 -38.61 -22.64
N SER A 221 2.02 -39.26 -21.62
CA SER A 221 1.26 -39.66 -20.45
C SER A 221 0.94 -38.45 -19.55
N VAL A 222 -0.14 -38.54 -18.78
CA VAL A 222 -0.52 -37.51 -17.78
C VAL A 222 0.63 -37.18 -16.81
N ALA A 223 1.49 -38.16 -16.51
CA ALA A 223 2.64 -37.96 -15.64
C ALA A 223 3.74 -37.11 -16.32
N GLU A 224 3.99 -37.32 -17.61
CA GLU A 224 4.95 -36.51 -18.38
C GLU A 224 4.44 -35.08 -18.56
N GLU A 225 3.14 -34.91 -18.79
CA GLU A 225 2.51 -33.58 -18.86
C GLU A 225 2.64 -32.81 -17.54
N LYS A 226 2.38 -33.47 -16.41
CA LYS A 226 2.58 -32.89 -15.07
C LYS A 226 4.03 -32.51 -14.82
N ALA A 227 4.99 -33.38 -15.17
CA ALA A 227 6.41 -33.10 -15.01
C ALA A 227 6.86 -31.90 -15.87
N CYS A 228 6.40 -31.82 -17.11
CA CYS A 228 6.69 -30.72 -18.02
C CYS A 228 6.10 -29.39 -17.51
N SER A 229 4.83 -29.38 -17.10
CA SER A 229 4.20 -28.20 -16.49
C SER A 229 4.94 -27.74 -15.23
N ALA A 230 5.30 -28.66 -14.33
CA ALA A 230 6.07 -28.34 -13.13
C ALA A 230 7.45 -27.76 -13.47
N ALA A 231 8.11 -28.25 -14.51
CA ALA A 231 9.42 -27.74 -14.95
C ALA A 231 9.31 -26.30 -15.47
N PHE A 232 8.30 -25.98 -16.29
CA PHE A 232 8.02 -24.60 -16.69
C PHE A 232 7.75 -23.68 -15.49
N ARG A 233 6.93 -24.14 -14.53
CA ARG A 233 6.61 -23.39 -13.32
C ARG A 233 7.84 -23.14 -12.44
N LEU A 234 8.74 -24.12 -12.31
CA LEU A 234 10.01 -23.94 -11.61
C LEU A 234 10.91 -22.92 -12.32
N MET A 235 11.02 -22.98 -13.65
CA MET A 235 11.77 -21.97 -14.41
C MET A 235 11.19 -20.56 -14.21
N PHE A 236 9.85 -20.42 -14.25
CA PHE A 236 9.18 -19.16 -13.97
C PHE A 236 9.49 -18.63 -12.56
N GLN A 237 9.31 -19.46 -11.52
CA GLN A 237 9.59 -19.10 -10.13
C GLN A 237 11.06 -18.67 -9.93
N ILE A 238 12.01 -19.36 -10.59
CA ILE A 238 13.42 -19.01 -10.56
C ILE A 238 13.67 -17.64 -11.21
N LEU A 239 13.01 -17.31 -12.33
CA LEU A 239 13.16 -15.99 -12.94
C LEU A 239 12.42 -14.90 -12.16
N SER A 240 11.39 -15.23 -11.40
CA SER A 240 10.73 -14.34 -10.42
C SER A 240 11.54 -14.15 -9.13
N TRP A 241 12.74 -14.73 -9.05
CA TRP A 241 13.64 -14.52 -7.92
C TRP A 241 14.08 -13.06 -7.79
N SER A 242 14.21 -12.60 -6.55
CA SER A 242 14.74 -11.25 -6.25
C SER A 242 16.28 -11.25 -6.34
N PHE A 243 16.81 -11.32 -7.57
CA PHE A 243 18.24 -11.30 -7.85
C PHE A 243 18.91 -10.09 -7.16
N LYS A 244 19.97 -10.36 -6.40
CA LYS A 244 20.70 -9.28 -5.73
C LYS A 244 21.55 -8.56 -6.77
N HIS A 245 21.33 -7.25 -6.88
CA HIS A 245 22.06 -6.40 -7.81
C HIS A 245 23.56 -6.54 -7.57
N ASN A 246 24.30 -7.11 -8.53
CA ASN A 246 25.72 -6.85 -8.60
C ASN A 246 25.85 -5.37 -8.92
N VAL A 247 26.38 -4.58 -7.98
CA VAL A 247 26.71 -3.17 -8.22
C VAL A 247 27.87 -3.12 -9.21
N GLU A 248 27.60 -3.47 -10.45
CA GLU A 248 28.43 -3.08 -11.57
C GLU A 248 27.92 -1.71 -11.97
N HIS A 249 28.79 -0.70 -11.86
CA HIS A 249 28.57 0.62 -12.40
C HIS A 249 28.41 0.49 -13.92
N ALA A 250 27.18 0.24 -14.38
CA ALA A 250 26.87 0.25 -15.80
C ALA A 250 27.16 1.66 -16.34
N ASN A 251 27.86 1.75 -17.47
CA ASN A 251 27.98 2.99 -18.24
C ASN A 251 26.57 3.43 -18.67
N SER A 252 25.97 4.32 -17.87
CA SER A 252 24.59 4.78 -18.04
C SER A 252 24.36 5.44 -19.40
N GLU A 253 25.39 6.06 -19.98
CA GLU A 253 25.28 6.86 -21.22
C GLU A 253 24.95 6.01 -22.47
N ALA A 254 25.47 4.78 -22.60
CA ALA A 254 25.25 3.96 -23.79
C ALA A 254 23.81 3.39 -23.88
N LYS A 255 23.21 3.02 -22.74
CA LYS A 255 21.82 2.49 -22.67
C LYS A 255 20.77 3.59 -22.83
N ILE A 256 21.06 4.79 -22.33
CA ILE A 256 20.19 5.97 -22.52
C ILE A 256 20.08 6.29 -24.03
N ASN A 257 21.19 6.26 -24.76
CA ASN A 257 21.19 6.54 -26.21
C ASN A 257 20.44 5.49 -27.04
N SER A 258 20.31 4.24 -26.57
CA SER A 258 19.55 3.18 -27.25
C SER A 258 18.06 3.15 -26.91
N GLY A 259 17.58 3.98 -25.96
CA GLY A 259 16.19 3.98 -25.51
C GLY A 259 15.82 2.86 -24.53
N LEU A 260 16.81 2.21 -23.90
CA LEU A 260 16.61 1.17 -22.89
C LEU A 260 16.73 1.77 -21.48
N ARG A 261 15.84 1.39 -20.57
CA ARG A 261 15.81 1.90 -19.19
C ARG A 261 16.68 1.07 -18.24
N SER A 262 17.49 1.75 -17.42
CA SER A 262 18.29 1.13 -16.34
C SER A 262 17.51 1.03 -15.03
N ASP A 263 16.69 2.03 -14.74
CA ASP A 263 15.93 2.16 -13.50
C ASP A 263 14.54 1.56 -13.64
N ALA A 264 14.20 0.71 -12.68
CA ALA A 264 12.99 -0.09 -12.70
C ALA A 264 11.80 0.74 -12.25
N ILE A 265 10.78 0.90 -13.10
CA ILE A 265 9.44 1.26 -12.62
C ILE A 265 8.90 0.04 -11.85
N ASN A 266 8.45 0.28 -10.63
CA ASN A 266 8.10 -0.79 -9.69
C ASN A 266 6.75 -1.44 -10.07
N LEU A 267 6.77 -2.59 -10.74
CA LEU A 267 5.57 -3.34 -11.18
C LEU A 267 4.83 -4.10 -10.05
N LYS A 268 5.01 -3.68 -8.78
CA LYS A 268 4.45 -4.34 -7.59
C LYS A 268 2.94 -4.54 -7.63
N LYS A 269 2.19 -3.65 -8.31
CA LYS A 269 0.73 -3.73 -8.42
C LYS A 269 0.26 -5.06 -9.01
N PHE A 270 1.05 -5.67 -9.89
CA PHE A 270 0.70 -6.91 -10.61
C PHE A 270 1.60 -8.09 -10.22
N GLU A 271 2.18 -8.06 -9.01
CA GLU A 271 3.06 -9.10 -8.47
C GLU A 271 4.24 -9.49 -9.38
N ARG A 272 4.69 -8.55 -10.23
CA ARG A 272 5.76 -8.76 -11.20
C ARG A 272 7.04 -8.06 -10.77
N SER A 273 8.15 -8.72 -11.05
CA SER A 273 9.49 -8.20 -10.80
C SER A 273 10.34 -8.32 -12.05
N LEU A 274 11.17 -7.30 -12.29
CA LEU A 274 12.18 -7.37 -13.34
C LEU A 274 13.16 -8.52 -13.10
N VAL A 275 13.49 -9.24 -14.16
CA VAL A 275 14.45 -10.33 -14.14
C VAL A 275 15.85 -9.76 -14.38
N LYS A 276 16.66 -9.67 -13.32
CA LYS A 276 18.03 -9.08 -13.36
C LYS A 276 19.14 -10.07 -12.97
N PRO A 277 19.30 -11.22 -13.66
CA PRO A 277 20.36 -12.17 -13.37
C PRO A 277 21.74 -11.62 -13.77
N GLY A 278 22.79 -12.16 -13.13
CA GLY A 278 24.18 -11.84 -13.46
C GLY A 278 24.62 -12.32 -14.85
N SER A 279 25.76 -11.84 -15.34
CA SER A 279 26.35 -12.20 -16.64
C SER A 279 26.55 -13.72 -16.84
N VAL A 280 26.71 -14.48 -15.76
CA VAL A 280 26.81 -15.95 -15.76
C VAL A 280 25.56 -16.62 -16.35
N TRP A 281 24.42 -15.95 -16.45
CA TRP A 281 23.19 -16.48 -17.06
C TRP A 281 23.09 -16.24 -18.57
N SER A 282 24.00 -15.46 -19.16
CA SER A 282 23.95 -15.09 -20.58
C SER A 282 24.00 -16.31 -21.51
N ASP A 283 24.80 -17.33 -21.17
CA ASP A 283 24.92 -18.55 -21.96
C ASP A 283 23.58 -19.32 -22.01
N VAL A 284 22.84 -19.37 -20.90
CA VAL A 284 21.58 -20.10 -20.78
C VAL A 284 20.41 -19.31 -21.35
N LEU A 285 20.28 -18.02 -21.04
CA LEU A 285 19.10 -17.23 -21.41
C LEU A 285 19.22 -16.55 -22.77
N ILE A 286 20.44 -16.22 -23.21
CA ILE A 286 20.68 -15.46 -24.46
C ILE A 286 21.32 -16.34 -25.53
N SER A 287 22.47 -16.96 -25.25
CA SER A 287 23.29 -17.63 -26.29
C SER A 287 22.81 -19.04 -26.66
N SER A 288 22.08 -19.74 -25.78
CA SER A 288 21.68 -21.14 -25.98
C SER A 288 20.57 -21.35 -27.03
N GLY A 289 19.89 -20.28 -27.46
CA GLY A 289 18.65 -20.38 -28.26
C GLY A 289 17.44 -20.89 -27.47
N HIS A 290 17.54 -21.04 -26.15
CA HIS A 290 16.46 -21.55 -25.30
C HIS A 290 15.17 -20.74 -25.42
N VAL A 291 15.27 -19.41 -25.37
CA VAL A 291 14.10 -18.53 -25.46
C VAL A 291 13.39 -18.74 -26.80
N HIS A 292 14.14 -18.79 -27.90
CA HIS A 292 13.59 -19.12 -29.22
C HIS A 292 12.86 -20.48 -29.21
N TRP A 293 13.45 -21.49 -28.56
CA TRP A 293 12.83 -22.79 -28.43
C TRP A 293 11.52 -22.75 -27.63
N VAL A 294 11.45 -22.03 -26.50
CA VAL A 294 10.24 -21.92 -25.68
C VAL A 294 9.09 -21.29 -26.48
N LEU A 295 9.38 -20.24 -27.24
CA LEU A 295 8.40 -19.59 -28.11
C LEU A 295 7.90 -20.54 -29.21
N ASN A 296 8.81 -21.29 -29.84
CA ASN A 296 8.44 -22.27 -30.86
C ASN A 296 7.65 -23.44 -30.28
N PHE A 297 8.00 -23.91 -29.08
CA PHE A 297 7.28 -24.96 -28.37
C PHE A 297 5.83 -24.54 -28.12
N TYR A 298 5.61 -23.35 -27.54
CA TYR A 298 4.26 -22.85 -27.31
C TYR A 298 3.48 -22.66 -28.61
N THR A 299 4.12 -22.10 -29.64
CA THR A 299 3.49 -21.88 -30.96
C THR A 299 3.07 -23.21 -31.61
N ALA A 300 3.92 -24.23 -31.58
CA ALA A 300 3.63 -25.55 -32.12
C ALA A 300 2.50 -26.24 -31.33
N ALA A 301 2.54 -26.15 -29.99
CA ALA A 301 1.49 -26.70 -29.14
C ALA A 301 0.14 -26.01 -29.41
N ARG A 302 0.12 -24.68 -29.47
CA ARG A 302 -1.07 -23.89 -29.78
C ARG A 302 -1.71 -24.25 -31.12
N GLN A 303 -0.90 -24.44 -32.17
CA GLN A 303 -1.41 -24.87 -33.48
C GLN A 303 -2.02 -26.27 -33.43
N LYS A 304 -1.34 -27.21 -32.74
CA LYS A 304 -1.78 -28.59 -32.64
C LYS A 304 -3.07 -28.77 -31.85
N PHE A 305 -3.19 -28.07 -30.72
CA PHE A 305 -4.33 -28.18 -29.81
C PHE A 305 -5.40 -27.11 -30.06
N SER A 306 -5.37 -26.45 -31.22
CA SER A 306 -6.32 -25.39 -31.58
C SER A 306 -7.81 -25.80 -31.57
N PHE A 307 -8.11 -27.10 -31.68
CA PHE A 307 -9.46 -27.64 -31.60
C PHE A 307 -9.94 -27.91 -30.16
N ASP A 308 -9.03 -27.93 -29.18
CA ASP A 308 -9.33 -28.12 -27.78
C ASP A 308 -9.43 -26.76 -27.09
N THR A 309 -10.66 -26.32 -26.85
CA THR A 309 -10.95 -25.03 -26.22
C THR A 309 -10.45 -24.94 -24.78
N LEU A 310 -10.16 -26.07 -24.12
CA LEU A 310 -9.65 -26.11 -22.75
C LEU A 310 -8.12 -26.15 -22.68
N TRP A 311 -7.44 -26.39 -23.80
CA TRP A 311 -5.97 -26.52 -23.81
C TRP A 311 -5.27 -25.23 -23.39
N VAL A 312 -5.84 -24.09 -23.76
CA VAL A 312 -5.29 -22.76 -23.45
C VAL A 312 -5.11 -22.57 -21.94
N ASP A 313 -5.98 -23.15 -21.11
CA ASP A 313 -5.91 -23.09 -19.65
C ASP A 313 -5.32 -24.35 -19.02
N SER A 314 -4.73 -25.23 -19.85
CA SER A 314 -4.00 -26.39 -19.35
C SER A 314 -2.77 -25.97 -18.54
N PRO A 315 -2.36 -26.75 -17.51
CA PRO A 315 -1.20 -26.41 -16.69
C PRO A 315 0.10 -26.18 -17.48
N ILE A 316 0.27 -26.87 -18.62
CA ILE A 316 1.45 -26.68 -19.50
C ILE A 316 1.35 -25.33 -20.21
N ALA A 317 0.20 -25.01 -20.81
CA ALA A 317 0.01 -23.77 -21.54
C ALA A 317 0.18 -22.56 -20.62
N THR A 318 -0.47 -22.58 -19.44
CA THR A 318 -0.36 -21.52 -18.42
C THR A 318 1.07 -21.34 -17.92
N SER A 319 1.75 -22.43 -17.52
CA SER A 319 3.12 -22.32 -17.00
C SER A 319 4.11 -21.85 -18.07
N CYS A 320 3.91 -22.26 -19.33
CA CYS A 320 4.75 -21.82 -20.44
C CYS A 320 4.53 -20.33 -20.76
N ARG A 321 3.28 -19.85 -20.80
CA ARG A 321 2.98 -18.42 -20.97
C ARG A 321 3.53 -17.57 -19.84
N GLN A 322 3.36 -17.99 -18.59
CA GLN A 322 3.94 -17.28 -17.44
C GLN A 322 5.46 -17.13 -17.56
N LEU A 323 6.16 -18.19 -18.00
CA LEU A 323 7.60 -18.11 -18.29
C LEU A 323 7.92 -17.12 -19.41
N ILE A 324 7.20 -17.18 -20.54
CA ILE A 324 7.37 -16.26 -21.67
C ILE A 324 7.17 -14.80 -21.23
N VAL A 325 6.12 -14.55 -20.46
CA VAL A 325 5.78 -13.23 -19.95
C VAL A 325 6.84 -12.70 -18.96
N GLN A 326 7.40 -13.57 -18.12
CA GLN A 326 8.50 -13.22 -17.22
C GLN A 326 9.78 -12.89 -18.00
N LEU A 327 10.06 -13.64 -19.08
CA LEU A 327 11.18 -13.40 -20.00
C LEU A 327 11.10 -12.04 -20.72
N CYS A 328 9.90 -11.46 -20.88
CA CYS A 328 9.72 -10.09 -21.40
C CYS A 328 10.34 -9.01 -20.50
N SER A 329 10.59 -9.31 -19.22
CA SER A 329 11.16 -8.38 -18.24
C SER A 329 12.67 -8.57 -17.99
N LEU A 330 13.33 -9.40 -18.82
CA LEU A 330 14.76 -9.68 -18.74
C LEU A 330 15.61 -8.43 -19.04
N THR A 331 16.47 -8.06 -18.10
CA THR A 331 17.35 -6.89 -18.22
C THR A 331 18.60 -7.04 -17.32
N GLY A 332 19.49 -6.05 -17.34
CA GLY A 332 20.69 -6.00 -16.50
C GLY A 332 21.94 -6.59 -17.18
N SER A 333 22.87 -7.09 -16.36
CA SER A 333 24.20 -7.58 -16.79
C SER A 333 24.19 -8.90 -17.56
N VAL A 334 23.03 -9.55 -17.67
CA VAL A 334 22.85 -10.74 -18.52
C VAL A 334 23.07 -10.42 -20.00
N PHE A 335 22.80 -9.17 -20.41
CA PHE A 335 23.21 -8.63 -21.70
C PHE A 335 24.61 -8.01 -21.54
N PRO A 336 25.58 -8.35 -22.39
CA PRO A 336 26.88 -7.68 -22.42
C PRO A 336 26.72 -6.17 -22.56
N ASN A 337 27.53 -5.37 -21.85
CA ASN A 337 27.36 -3.92 -21.72
C ASN A 337 27.30 -3.15 -23.06
N ASP A 338 27.93 -3.69 -24.11
CA ASP A 338 27.97 -3.10 -25.46
C ASP A 338 26.87 -3.61 -26.40
N ASN A 339 25.94 -4.46 -25.91
CA ASN A 339 24.97 -5.18 -26.75
C ASN A 339 23.52 -4.70 -26.56
N ALA A 340 23.29 -3.38 -26.59
CA ALA A 340 21.95 -2.80 -26.56
C ALA A 340 21.08 -3.32 -27.71
N ASP A 341 21.64 -3.42 -28.92
CA ASP A 341 20.96 -3.98 -30.10
C ASP A 341 20.52 -5.43 -29.88
N GLY A 342 21.33 -6.25 -29.19
CA GLY A 342 20.96 -7.62 -28.85
C GLY A 342 19.77 -7.70 -27.88
N GLN A 343 19.68 -6.78 -26.91
CA GLN A 343 18.50 -6.69 -26.04
C GLN A 343 17.26 -6.25 -26.82
N ILE A 344 17.39 -5.30 -27.75
CA ILE A 344 16.27 -4.87 -28.62
C ILE A 344 15.80 -6.03 -29.51
N GLN A 345 16.71 -6.74 -30.18
CA GLN A 345 16.39 -7.90 -31.01
C GLN A 345 15.71 -9.02 -30.20
N TYR A 346 16.17 -9.24 -28.96
CA TYR A 346 15.54 -10.17 -28.03
C TYR A 346 14.08 -9.79 -27.74
N LEU A 347 13.81 -8.52 -27.43
CA LEU A 347 12.45 -8.03 -27.18
C LEU A 347 11.56 -8.15 -28.43
N VAL A 348 12.06 -7.74 -29.60
CA VAL A 348 11.35 -7.87 -30.89
C VAL A 348 10.98 -9.32 -31.18
N HIS A 349 11.89 -10.25 -30.90
CA HIS A 349 11.66 -11.67 -31.14
C HIS A 349 10.55 -12.24 -30.25
N ILE A 350 10.58 -11.97 -28.94
CA ILE A 350 9.51 -12.41 -28.03
C ILE A 350 8.19 -11.75 -28.40
N LEU A 351 8.20 -10.45 -28.69
CA LEU A 351 6.99 -9.71 -29.06
C LEU A 351 6.33 -10.31 -30.31
N SER A 352 7.13 -10.72 -31.30
CA SER A 352 6.63 -11.35 -32.52
C SER A 352 5.83 -12.64 -32.27
N ALA A 353 6.15 -13.37 -31.20
CA ALA A 353 5.39 -14.55 -30.77
C ALA A 353 4.16 -14.18 -29.93
N VAL A 354 4.32 -13.27 -28.97
CA VAL A 354 3.23 -12.82 -28.07
C VAL A 354 2.10 -12.11 -28.84
N VAL A 355 2.42 -11.37 -29.91
CA VAL A 355 1.41 -10.67 -30.73
C VAL A 355 0.34 -11.63 -31.27
N LEU A 356 0.68 -12.90 -31.52
CA LEU A 356 -0.28 -13.91 -31.98
C LEU A 356 -1.38 -14.25 -30.96
N TRP A 357 -1.21 -13.83 -29.69
CA TRP A 357 -2.19 -14.01 -28.61
C TRP A 357 -3.22 -12.89 -28.57
N ILE A 358 -2.86 -11.72 -29.10
CA ILE A 358 -3.58 -10.45 -28.91
C ILE A 358 -3.98 -9.77 -30.23
N GLU A 359 -3.55 -10.29 -31.38
CA GLU A 359 -3.87 -9.76 -32.71
C GLU A 359 -4.75 -10.75 -33.53
N PRO A 360 -5.80 -10.26 -34.23
CA PRO A 360 -6.36 -8.90 -34.19
C PRO A 360 -7.26 -8.68 -32.95
N PRO A 361 -7.12 -7.53 -32.23
CA PRO A 361 -7.77 -7.34 -30.92
C PRO A 361 -9.28 -7.49 -30.90
N ASP A 362 -9.98 -6.98 -31.92
CA ASP A 362 -11.43 -7.03 -32.04
C ASP A 362 -11.97 -8.45 -32.19
N VAL A 363 -11.25 -9.29 -32.95
CA VAL A 363 -11.59 -10.70 -33.15
C VAL A 363 -11.33 -11.51 -31.89
N VAL A 364 -10.21 -11.26 -31.21
CA VAL A 364 -9.88 -11.94 -29.94
C VAL A 364 -10.92 -11.55 -28.87
N ALA A 365 -11.21 -10.26 -28.71
CA ALA A 365 -12.23 -9.79 -27.77
C ALA A 365 -13.63 -10.34 -28.08
N ALA A 366 -14.01 -10.41 -29.36
CA ALA A 366 -15.28 -11.03 -29.76
C ALA A 366 -15.33 -12.53 -29.43
N SER A 367 -14.20 -13.24 -29.57
CA SER A 367 -14.08 -14.65 -29.22
C SER A 367 -14.24 -14.86 -27.72
N ILE A 368 -13.60 -14.03 -26.88
CA ILE A 368 -13.75 -14.06 -25.42
C ILE A 368 -15.20 -13.81 -25.02
N ARG A 369 -15.85 -12.79 -25.60
CA ARG A 369 -17.30 -12.52 -25.39
C ARG A 369 -18.19 -13.70 -25.80
N SER A 370 -17.74 -14.55 -26.71
CA SER A 370 -18.44 -15.77 -27.11
C SER A 370 -18.12 -17.02 -26.26
N GLY A 371 -17.34 -16.85 -25.18
CA GLY A 371 -16.99 -17.92 -24.24
C GLY A 371 -15.61 -18.56 -24.46
N ALA A 372 -14.74 -17.96 -25.27
CA ALA A 372 -13.33 -18.37 -25.33
C ALA A 372 -12.55 -17.89 -24.11
N SER A 373 -11.45 -18.58 -23.78
CA SER A 373 -10.58 -18.19 -22.66
C SER A 373 -9.89 -16.85 -22.91
N GLU A 374 -9.89 -16.00 -21.88
CA GLU A 374 -9.23 -14.70 -21.82
C GLU A 374 -7.73 -14.76 -21.49
N SER A 375 -7.21 -15.93 -21.09
CA SER A 375 -5.90 -16.03 -20.46
C SER A 375 -4.74 -15.62 -21.38
N GLU A 376 -4.77 -16.00 -22.67
CA GLU A 376 -3.79 -15.52 -23.68
C GLU A 376 -3.81 -13.99 -23.83
N PHE A 377 -5.01 -13.39 -23.77
CA PHE A 377 -5.19 -11.96 -23.93
C PHE A 377 -4.62 -11.18 -22.74
N VAL A 378 -4.95 -11.61 -21.52
CA VAL A 378 -4.44 -10.99 -20.28
C VAL A 378 -2.93 -11.15 -20.18
N ASP A 379 -2.38 -12.36 -20.44
CA ASP A 379 -0.94 -12.61 -20.47
C ASP A 379 -0.21 -11.75 -21.52
N GLY A 380 -0.83 -11.53 -22.68
CA GLY A 380 -0.30 -10.64 -23.72
C GLY A 380 -0.26 -9.17 -23.30
N CYS A 381 -1.29 -8.65 -22.64
CA CYS A 381 -1.30 -7.29 -22.06
C CYS A 381 -0.16 -7.12 -21.05
N HIS A 382 0.03 -8.14 -20.24
CA HIS A 382 1.07 -8.25 -19.24
C HIS A 382 2.49 -8.31 -19.81
N ALA A 383 2.69 -8.99 -20.94
CA ALA A 383 3.95 -8.97 -21.68
C ALA A 383 4.27 -7.56 -22.21
N LEU A 384 3.27 -6.83 -22.73
CA LEU A 384 3.45 -5.44 -23.17
C LEU A 384 3.87 -4.53 -22.01
N LEU A 385 3.25 -4.67 -20.83
CA LEU A 385 3.64 -3.93 -19.62
C LEU A 385 5.09 -4.21 -19.22
N SER A 386 5.51 -5.48 -19.23
CA SER A 386 6.90 -5.86 -18.96
C SER A 386 7.88 -5.19 -19.93
N MET A 387 7.59 -5.18 -21.23
CA MET A 387 8.45 -4.54 -22.23
C MET A 387 8.45 -3.01 -22.13
N ALA A 388 7.30 -2.40 -21.84
CA ALA A 388 7.17 -0.97 -21.61
C ALA A 388 8.03 -0.50 -20.42
N SER A 389 8.14 -1.32 -19.37
CA SER A 389 8.98 -0.99 -18.21
C SER A 389 10.48 -0.95 -18.53
N LEU A 390 10.91 -1.56 -19.63
CA LEU A 390 12.31 -1.64 -20.06
C LEU A 390 12.68 -0.63 -21.14
N THR A 391 11.71 0.06 -21.73
CA THR A 391 11.89 0.85 -22.96
C THR A 391 11.38 2.28 -22.79
N THR A 392 11.95 3.21 -23.56
CA THR A 392 11.37 4.54 -23.75
C THR A 392 10.15 4.46 -24.67
N CYS A 393 9.30 5.49 -24.67
CA CYS A 393 8.14 5.56 -25.55
C CYS A 393 8.47 5.35 -27.04
N SER A 394 9.58 5.93 -27.50
CA SER A 394 10.02 5.81 -28.89
C SER A 394 10.52 4.40 -29.23
N LEU A 395 11.32 3.79 -28.37
CA LEU A 395 11.79 2.42 -28.58
C LEU A 395 10.62 1.41 -28.51
N PHE A 396 9.72 1.57 -27.54
CA PHE A 396 8.55 0.72 -27.39
C PHE A 396 7.72 0.67 -28.68
N ASP A 397 7.42 1.84 -29.28
CA ASP A 397 6.69 1.94 -30.54
C ASP A 397 7.42 1.22 -31.69
N ASN A 398 8.75 1.34 -31.73
CA ASN A 398 9.59 0.77 -32.78
C ASN A 398 9.72 -0.77 -32.72
N LEU A 399 9.42 -1.42 -31.59
CA LEU A 399 9.52 -2.88 -31.47
C LEU A 399 8.71 -3.59 -32.57
N LEU A 400 7.43 -3.22 -32.78
CA LEU A 400 6.62 -3.77 -33.88
C LEU A 400 6.88 -3.13 -35.22
N LYS A 401 7.25 -1.84 -35.31
CA LYS A 401 7.56 -1.21 -36.61
C LYS A 401 8.70 -1.92 -37.35
N SER A 402 9.58 -2.60 -36.60
CA SER A 402 10.66 -3.41 -37.19
C SER A 402 10.17 -4.67 -37.93
N THR A 403 8.96 -5.16 -37.65
CA THR A 403 8.42 -6.42 -38.18
C THR A 403 7.05 -6.27 -38.86
N ARG A 404 6.31 -5.21 -38.57
CA ARG A 404 4.93 -4.93 -39.03
C ARG A 404 4.83 -3.51 -39.58
N ASN A 405 3.72 -3.23 -40.27
CA ASN A 405 3.44 -1.91 -40.86
C ASN A 405 2.94 -0.86 -39.85
N TYR A 406 2.79 -1.22 -38.58
CA TYR A 406 2.30 -0.37 -37.51
C TYR A 406 3.18 -0.56 -36.26
N GLY A 407 3.14 0.42 -35.34
CA GLY A 407 3.95 0.37 -34.12
C GLY A 407 3.24 -0.23 -32.92
N THR A 408 4.01 -0.53 -31.88
CA THR A 408 3.49 -1.16 -30.66
C THR A 408 2.47 -0.28 -29.94
N ILE A 409 2.57 1.06 -30.08
CA ILE A 409 1.58 1.99 -29.52
C ILE A 409 0.23 1.86 -30.24
N ASN A 410 0.21 1.59 -31.55
CA ASN A 410 -1.04 1.35 -32.28
C ASN A 410 -1.73 0.07 -31.80
N LEU A 411 -0.97 -1.00 -31.54
CA LEU A 411 -1.51 -2.23 -30.96
C LEU A 411 -2.04 -1.98 -29.54
N LEU A 412 -1.27 -1.29 -28.69
CA LEU A 412 -1.68 -0.90 -27.35
C LEU A 412 -2.99 -0.10 -27.37
N SER A 413 -3.11 0.86 -28.29
CA SER A 413 -4.32 1.64 -28.53
C SER A 413 -5.52 0.77 -28.90
N ALA A 414 -5.35 -0.19 -29.81
CA ALA A 414 -6.43 -1.08 -30.23
C ALA A 414 -6.88 -2.01 -29.10
N LEU A 415 -5.94 -2.58 -28.33
CA LEU A 415 -6.24 -3.42 -27.16
C LEU A 415 -6.96 -2.64 -26.07
N THR A 416 -6.48 -1.44 -25.76
CA THR A 416 -7.11 -0.58 -24.74
C THR A 416 -8.53 -0.22 -25.17
N SER A 417 -8.77 0.00 -26.47
CA SER A 417 -10.11 0.29 -27.00
C SER A 417 -11.08 -0.87 -26.77
N GLU A 418 -10.66 -2.11 -27.00
CA GLU A 418 -11.52 -3.28 -26.75
C GLU A 418 -11.73 -3.56 -25.26
N ALA A 419 -10.69 -3.36 -24.43
CA ALA A 419 -10.82 -3.48 -22.97
C ALA A 419 -11.80 -2.45 -22.39
N VAL A 420 -11.76 -1.19 -22.85
CA VAL A 420 -12.69 -0.13 -22.44
C VAL A 420 -14.13 -0.48 -22.81
N LYS A 421 -14.37 -0.95 -24.04
CA LYS A 421 -15.71 -1.37 -24.47
C LYS A 421 -16.24 -2.50 -23.59
N SER A 422 -15.43 -3.54 -23.37
CA SER A 422 -15.85 -4.67 -22.53
C SER A 422 -16.07 -4.28 -21.07
N PHE A 423 -15.24 -3.39 -20.51
CA PHE A 423 -15.41 -2.89 -19.16
C PHE A 423 -16.73 -2.14 -18.99
N LEU A 424 -17.09 -1.30 -19.98
CA LEU A 424 -18.30 -0.49 -19.92
C LEU A 424 -19.58 -1.28 -20.24
N ASP A 425 -19.49 -2.33 -21.05
CA ASP A 425 -20.64 -3.21 -21.35
C ASP A 425 -21.02 -4.08 -20.12
N ASN A 426 -20.08 -4.38 -19.23
CA ASN A 426 -20.28 -5.30 -18.09
C ASN A 426 -20.08 -4.63 -16.71
N GLN A 427 -20.48 -3.36 -16.52
CA GLN A 427 -20.21 -2.64 -15.25
C GLN A 427 -20.82 -3.28 -13.98
N ASN A 428 -21.79 -4.17 -14.14
CA ASN A 428 -22.45 -4.87 -13.03
C ASN A 428 -21.79 -6.21 -12.65
N GLU A 429 -20.77 -6.64 -13.39
CA GLU A 429 -20.03 -7.87 -13.13
C GLU A 429 -18.71 -7.54 -12.41
N GLU A 430 -18.49 -8.10 -11.23
CA GLU A 430 -17.21 -8.00 -10.54
C GLU A 430 -16.13 -8.81 -11.28
N GLU A 431 -14.90 -8.26 -11.36
CA GLU A 431 -13.70 -8.96 -11.86
C GLU A 431 -13.80 -9.50 -13.30
N THR A 432 -14.35 -8.72 -14.22
CA THR A 432 -14.33 -9.07 -15.65
C THR A 432 -12.93 -9.01 -16.25
N TRP A 433 -12.67 -9.83 -17.28
CA TRP A 433 -11.44 -9.78 -18.07
C TRP A 433 -11.16 -8.37 -18.63
N GLY A 434 -12.23 -7.63 -18.97
CA GLY A 434 -12.15 -6.26 -19.46
C GLY A 434 -11.62 -5.30 -18.39
N SER A 435 -12.05 -5.44 -17.13
CA SER A 435 -11.52 -4.65 -16.02
C SER A 435 -10.04 -4.94 -15.76
N GLU A 436 -9.66 -6.23 -15.69
CA GLU A 436 -8.27 -6.62 -15.42
C GLU A 436 -7.33 -6.17 -16.54
N ALA A 437 -7.70 -6.44 -17.80
CA ALA A 437 -6.91 -6.01 -18.95
C ALA A 437 -6.79 -4.47 -19.02
N LEU A 438 -7.87 -3.74 -18.73
CA LEU A 438 -7.85 -2.28 -18.72
C LEU A 438 -6.89 -1.73 -17.67
N ASP A 439 -6.87 -2.30 -16.47
CA ASP A 439 -5.93 -1.89 -15.40
C ASP A 439 -4.48 -2.11 -15.83
N ILE A 440 -4.16 -3.23 -16.49
CA ILE A 440 -2.81 -3.55 -17.01
C ILE A 440 -2.42 -2.60 -18.15
N LEU A 441 -3.33 -2.37 -19.10
CA LEU A 441 -3.07 -1.55 -20.29
C LEU A 441 -2.93 -0.07 -19.93
N LEU A 442 -3.73 0.45 -18.98
CA LEU A 442 -3.57 1.82 -18.49
C LEU A 442 -2.28 2.01 -17.69
N GLU A 443 -1.85 1.00 -16.91
CA GLU A 443 -0.51 1.04 -16.32
C GLU A 443 0.58 1.04 -17.40
N THR A 444 0.38 0.30 -18.50
CA THR A 444 1.33 0.32 -19.64
C THR A 444 1.43 1.72 -20.24
N TRP A 445 0.31 2.42 -20.43
CA TRP A 445 0.31 3.83 -20.83
C TRP A 445 1.00 4.74 -19.81
N ASN A 446 0.73 4.57 -18.51
CA ASN A 446 1.37 5.33 -17.43
C ASN A 446 2.89 5.18 -17.45
N VAL A 447 3.38 3.96 -17.59
CA VAL A 447 4.82 3.63 -17.65
C VAL A 447 5.50 4.29 -18.86
N ILE A 448 4.81 4.32 -20.01
CA ILE A 448 5.34 4.87 -21.25
C ILE A 448 5.32 6.41 -21.24
N LEU A 449 4.26 7.01 -20.66
CA LEU A 449 4.01 8.45 -20.65
C LEU A 449 4.61 9.19 -19.44
N GLY A 450 4.76 8.52 -18.30
CA GLY A 450 5.07 9.13 -16.99
C GLY A 450 6.53 9.52 -16.75
N ASP A 451 7.37 9.60 -17.78
CA ASP A 451 8.80 9.89 -17.63
C ASP A 451 9.06 11.40 -17.54
N VAL A 452 9.50 11.86 -16.37
CA VAL A 452 9.82 13.27 -16.09
C VAL A 452 11.33 13.53 -16.16
N ASP A 453 12.18 12.50 -16.07
CA ASP A 453 13.62 12.67 -15.81
C ASP A 453 14.58 11.94 -16.79
N SER A 454 14.09 11.10 -17.71
CA SER A 454 14.93 10.55 -18.79
C SER A 454 14.57 11.13 -20.16
N ASP A 455 15.58 11.33 -21.00
CA ASP A 455 15.58 12.19 -22.19
C ASP A 455 14.28 12.25 -23.01
N LYS A 456 13.91 13.49 -23.34
CA LYS A 456 12.74 13.92 -24.10
C LYS A 456 12.72 13.34 -25.52
N SER A 457 12.41 12.05 -25.69
CA SER A 457 11.92 11.56 -26.97
C SER A 457 10.40 11.78 -27.00
N PRO A 458 9.88 12.83 -27.68
CA PRO A 458 8.45 12.99 -27.82
C PRO A 458 7.85 11.74 -28.47
N MET A 459 6.61 11.43 -28.10
CA MET A 459 5.84 10.36 -28.74
C MET A 459 5.87 10.56 -30.26
N SER A 460 5.97 9.45 -31.01
CA SER A 460 5.94 9.50 -32.48
C SER A 460 4.61 10.10 -32.97
N VAL A 461 4.60 10.70 -34.16
CA VAL A 461 3.38 11.28 -34.75
C VAL A 461 2.28 10.20 -34.87
N ASP A 462 2.63 9.00 -35.32
CA ASP A 462 1.69 7.87 -35.38
C ASP A 462 1.17 7.46 -33.99
N GLY A 463 2.04 7.48 -32.98
CA GLY A 463 1.68 7.21 -31.60
C GLY A 463 0.71 8.25 -31.03
N ALA A 464 0.92 9.54 -31.34
CA ALA A 464 0.01 10.61 -30.95
C ALA A 464 -1.35 10.49 -31.64
N ILE A 465 -1.38 10.08 -32.92
CA ILE A 465 -2.64 9.78 -33.64
C ILE A 465 -3.36 8.59 -33.00
N ALA A 466 -2.63 7.55 -32.61
CA ALA A 466 -3.19 6.39 -31.91
C ALA A 466 -3.78 6.79 -30.55
N ALA A 467 -3.02 7.52 -29.73
CA ALA A 467 -3.49 8.03 -28.43
C ALA A 467 -4.74 8.93 -28.57
N SER A 468 -4.76 9.82 -29.57
CA SER A 468 -5.93 10.65 -29.89
C SER A 468 -7.15 9.81 -30.25
N SER A 469 -6.97 8.80 -31.10
CA SER A 469 -8.04 7.89 -31.53
C SER A 469 -8.57 7.07 -30.36
N LEU A 470 -7.69 6.53 -29.52
CA LEU A 470 -8.05 5.84 -28.29
C LEU A 470 -8.85 6.76 -27.34
N PHE A 471 -8.37 7.98 -27.10
CA PHE A 471 -9.06 8.90 -26.21
C PHE A 471 -10.47 9.26 -26.71
N LYS A 472 -10.65 9.42 -28.02
CA LYS A 472 -11.99 9.60 -28.61
C LYS A 472 -12.90 8.41 -28.33
N ILE A 473 -12.40 7.19 -28.52
CA ILE A 473 -13.15 5.95 -28.21
C ILE A 473 -13.50 5.90 -26.72
N ILE A 474 -12.56 6.22 -25.82
CA ILE A 474 -12.80 6.26 -24.37
C ILE A 474 -13.96 7.20 -24.06
N VAL A 475 -13.89 8.45 -24.53
CA VAL A 475 -14.94 9.45 -24.27
C VAL A 475 -16.27 9.00 -24.87
N GLU A 476 -16.31 8.59 -26.13
CA GLU A 476 -17.53 8.15 -26.80
C GLU A 476 -18.17 6.94 -26.12
N SER A 477 -17.37 5.96 -25.69
CA SER A 477 -17.86 4.79 -24.96
C SER A 477 -18.41 5.17 -23.59
N HIS A 478 -17.76 6.07 -22.84
CA HIS A 478 -18.30 6.58 -21.58
C HIS A 478 -19.60 7.37 -21.79
N LEU A 479 -19.70 8.20 -22.82
CA LEU A 479 -20.93 8.95 -23.13
C LEU A 479 -22.07 8.03 -23.56
N LYS A 480 -21.76 6.96 -24.30
CA LYS A 480 -22.73 5.93 -24.65
C LYS A 480 -23.23 5.20 -23.40
N ALA A 481 -22.32 4.72 -22.54
CA ALA A 481 -22.68 4.06 -21.29
C ALA A 481 -23.50 4.97 -20.35
N ALA A 482 -23.12 6.25 -20.26
CA ALA A 482 -23.86 7.28 -19.54
C ALA A 482 -25.28 7.48 -20.10
N ALA A 483 -25.42 7.48 -21.42
CA ALA A 483 -26.70 7.60 -22.08
C ALA A 483 -27.60 6.37 -21.87
N ASP A 484 -27.03 5.17 -21.96
CA ASP A 484 -27.75 3.90 -21.85
C ASP A 484 -28.23 3.69 -20.39
N SER A 485 -27.42 4.06 -19.39
CA SER A 485 -27.74 3.95 -17.97
C SER A 485 -28.50 5.15 -17.37
N ALA A 486 -28.80 6.18 -18.16
CA ALA A 486 -29.37 7.45 -17.66
C ALA A 486 -30.72 7.29 -16.92
N PHE A 487 -31.43 6.20 -17.17
CA PHE A 487 -32.74 5.89 -16.59
C PHE A 487 -32.73 4.68 -15.66
N GLU A 488 -31.55 4.15 -15.33
CA GLU A 488 -31.39 3.01 -14.43
C GLU A 488 -31.31 3.50 -12.98
N ASP A 489 -32.27 3.08 -12.15
CA ASP A 489 -32.24 3.32 -10.70
C ASP A 489 -31.48 2.16 -10.02
N THR A 490 -30.17 2.28 -9.86
CA THR A 490 -29.36 1.31 -9.08
C THR A 490 -29.10 1.86 -7.68
N ASP A 491 -29.84 1.31 -6.70
CA ASP A 491 -29.97 1.80 -5.31
C ASP A 491 -28.82 1.31 -4.36
N ASP A 492 -27.62 1.02 -4.88
CA ASP A 492 -26.53 0.44 -4.07
C ASP A 492 -25.54 1.50 -3.57
N ALA A 493 -25.92 2.20 -2.49
CA ALA A 493 -25.13 3.25 -1.85
C ALA A 493 -23.80 2.76 -1.21
N GLU A 494 -23.68 1.47 -0.85
CA GLU A 494 -22.49 0.93 -0.17
C GLU A 494 -21.31 0.69 -1.13
N TYR A 495 -21.56 0.62 -2.44
CA TYR A 495 -20.55 0.47 -3.51
C TYR A 495 -19.95 1.82 -3.98
N PHE A 496 -20.48 2.95 -3.51
CA PHE A 496 -20.19 4.29 -4.06
C PHE A 496 -18.80 4.85 -3.71
N HIS A 497 -18.25 4.60 -2.52
CA HIS A 497 -16.98 5.23 -2.12
C HIS A 497 -15.71 4.55 -2.67
N VAL A 498 -15.69 3.21 -2.71
CA VAL A 498 -14.57 2.46 -3.31
C VAL A 498 -14.54 2.67 -4.83
N SER A 499 -15.71 2.81 -5.46
CA SER A 499 -15.83 3.10 -6.89
C SER A 499 -15.40 4.53 -7.27
N VAL A 500 -15.56 5.54 -6.41
CA VAL A 500 -15.11 6.92 -6.70
C VAL A 500 -13.58 7.04 -6.72
N SER A 501 -12.85 6.45 -5.76
CA SER A 501 -11.37 6.51 -5.76
C SER A 501 -10.78 5.77 -6.95
N LYS A 502 -11.30 4.57 -7.27
CA LYS A 502 -10.87 3.79 -8.45
C LYS A 502 -11.13 4.56 -9.74
N ARG A 503 -12.29 5.24 -9.84
CA ARG A 503 -12.63 6.09 -10.98
C ARG A 503 -11.69 7.29 -11.10
N ASP A 504 -11.33 7.93 -10.00
CA ASP A 504 -10.39 9.07 -9.99
C ASP A 504 -9.02 8.68 -10.56
N GLU A 505 -8.47 7.55 -10.10
CA GLU A 505 -7.22 6.97 -10.61
C GLU A 505 -7.31 6.66 -12.11
N GLN A 506 -8.40 6.04 -12.55
CA GLN A 506 -8.63 5.71 -13.96
C GLN A 506 -8.74 6.97 -14.84
N LEU A 507 -9.49 7.98 -14.41
CA LEU A 507 -9.63 9.25 -15.12
C LEU A 507 -8.29 10.00 -15.22
N ALA A 508 -7.43 9.90 -14.20
CA ALA A 508 -6.08 10.45 -14.25
C ALA A 508 -5.23 9.78 -15.35
N LEU A 509 -5.35 8.46 -15.53
CA LEU A 509 -4.67 7.72 -16.60
C LEU A 509 -5.21 8.08 -17.99
N TYR A 510 -6.54 8.20 -18.15
CA TYR A 510 -7.13 8.71 -19.39
C TYR A 510 -6.67 10.13 -19.72
N ALA A 511 -6.49 10.98 -18.71
CA ALA A 511 -5.99 12.32 -18.90
C ALA A 511 -4.55 12.36 -19.42
N GLN A 512 -3.67 11.46 -18.97
CA GLN A 512 -2.33 11.34 -19.52
C GLN A 512 -2.36 11.00 -21.02
N ILE A 513 -3.20 10.05 -21.43
CA ILE A 513 -3.39 9.66 -22.84
C ILE A 513 -3.95 10.85 -23.65
N ALA A 514 -4.92 11.59 -23.10
CA ALA A 514 -5.47 12.76 -23.77
C ALA A 514 -4.41 13.82 -24.04
N ARG A 515 -3.56 14.08 -23.03
CA ARG A 515 -2.53 15.12 -23.06
C ARG A 515 -1.39 14.81 -24.02
N SER A 516 -1.09 13.54 -24.30
CA SER A 516 -0.08 13.17 -25.29
C SER A 516 -0.48 13.57 -26.73
N ALA A 517 -1.75 13.89 -26.97
CA ALA A 517 -2.28 14.39 -28.24
C ALA A 517 -3.22 15.61 -28.03
N ALA A 518 -2.82 16.53 -27.15
CA ALA A 518 -3.64 17.66 -26.70
C ALA A 518 -4.17 18.56 -27.84
N ASP A 519 -3.41 18.69 -28.92
CA ASP A 519 -3.76 19.47 -30.11
C ASP A 519 -5.07 18.99 -30.78
N THR A 520 -5.38 17.69 -30.66
CA THR A 520 -6.58 17.07 -31.24
C THR A 520 -7.64 16.72 -30.20
N THR A 521 -7.23 16.34 -28.99
CA THR A 521 -8.15 15.87 -27.93
C THR A 521 -8.87 17.02 -27.22
N ILE A 522 -8.21 18.17 -27.00
CA ILE A 522 -8.85 19.33 -26.36
C ILE A 522 -9.93 19.95 -27.25
N PRO A 523 -9.70 20.21 -28.56
CA PRO A 523 -10.77 20.67 -29.44
C PRO A 523 -11.95 19.70 -29.52
N PHE A 524 -11.69 18.39 -29.49
CA PHE A 524 -12.73 17.36 -29.46
C PHE A 524 -13.60 17.46 -28.20
N LEU A 525 -13.00 17.58 -27.01
CA LEU A 525 -13.76 17.81 -25.77
C LEU A 525 -14.56 19.12 -25.81
N ALA A 526 -13.97 20.19 -26.37
CA ALA A 526 -14.65 21.47 -26.52
C ALA A 526 -15.87 21.39 -27.44
N GLN A 527 -15.76 20.65 -28.55
CA GLN A 527 -16.87 20.37 -29.45
C GLN A 527 -17.98 19.60 -28.72
N LEU A 528 -17.65 18.47 -28.09
CA LEU A 528 -18.65 17.64 -27.40
C LEU A 528 -19.39 18.40 -26.30
N PHE A 529 -18.65 19.15 -25.47
CA PHE A 529 -19.25 19.96 -24.41
C PHE A 529 -20.18 21.05 -24.98
N SER A 530 -19.73 21.77 -26.02
CA SER A 530 -20.54 22.78 -26.70
C SER A 530 -21.82 22.21 -27.30
N GLU A 531 -21.73 21.04 -27.95
CA GLU A 531 -22.90 20.34 -28.50
C GLU A 531 -23.93 19.98 -27.42
N ARG A 532 -23.48 19.40 -26.29
CA ARG A 532 -24.39 19.04 -25.19
C ARG A 532 -24.99 20.26 -24.50
N PHE A 533 -24.20 21.31 -24.32
CA PHE A 533 -24.67 22.57 -23.77
C PHE A 533 -25.69 23.27 -24.69
N ALA A 534 -25.48 23.24 -26.00
CA ALA A 534 -26.44 23.75 -26.98
C ALA A 534 -27.75 22.93 -26.96
N ARG A 535 -27.66 21.59 -26.85
CA ARG A 535 -28.85 20.72 -26.71
C ARG A 535 -29.67 21.06 -25.47
N LEU A 536 -29.04 21.40 -24.34
CA LEU A 536 -29.76 21.88 -23.15
C LEU A 536 -30.47 23.21 -23.40
N SER A 537 -29.80 24.16 -24.07
CA SER A 537 -30.29 25.52 -24.30
C SER A 537 -31.43 25.60 -25.33
N GLN A 538 -31.47 24.69 -26.31
CA GLN A 538 -32.46 24.67 -27.39
C GLN A 538 -33.76 23.91 -27.04
N ARG A 539 -33.81 23.19 -25.91
CA ARG A 539 -34.96 22.36 -25.52
C ARG A 539 -36.03 23.16 -24.77
N ASN A 540 -37.06 23.60 -25.50
CA ASN A 540 -38.29 24.21 -24.99
C ASN A 540 -39.16 23.18 -24.25
N GLY A 541 -38.86 22.83 -23.00
CA GLY A 541 -39.76 22.16 -22.06
C GLY A 541 -40.25 20.73 -22.36
N GLU A 542 -40.25 20.27 -23.61
CA GLU A 542 -41.02 19.09 -24.07
C GLU A 542 -40.23 17.77 -24.05
N ASN A 543 -38.90 17.79 -24.01
CA ASN A 543 -38.05 16.58 -24.00
C ASN A 543 -37.24 16.47 -22.71
N ASP A 544 -37.15 15.26 -22.17
CA ASP A 544 -36.39 14.92 -20.97
C ASP A 544 -34.88 15.22 -21.13
N PRO A 545 -34.27 16.07 -20.26
CA PRO A 545 -32.84 16.38 -20.32
C PRO A 545 -31.94 15.28 -19.74
N THR A 546 -32.48 14.26 -19.06
CA THR A 546 -31.73 13.30 -18.22
C THR A 546 -30.49 12.72 -18.91
N GLN A 547 -30.65 12.14 -20.11
CA GLN A 547 -29.52 11.60 -20.90
C GLN A 547 -28.42 12.65 -21.15
N THR A 548 -28.80 13.88 -21.51
CA THR A 548 -27.83 14.96 -21.78
C THR A 548 -27.16 15.47 -20.51
N LEU A 549 -27.84 15.42 -19.36
CA LEU A 549 -27.25 15.76 -18.07
C LEU A 549 -26.23 14.71 -17.62
N GLU A 550 -26.52 13.42 -17.85
CA GLU A 550 -25.61 12.31 -17.53
C GLU A 550 -24.36 12.34 -18.43
N GLU A 551 -24.52 12.63 -19.73
CA GLU A 551 -23.39 12.88 -20.64
C GLU A 551 -22.53 14.08 -20.17
N LEU A 552 -23.16 15.18 -19.73
CA LEU A 552 -22.45 16.35 -19.22
C LEU A 552 -21.71 16.07 -17.91
N TYR A 553 -22.28 15.27 -17.02
CA TYR A 553 -21.63 14.82 -15.80
C TYR A 553 -20.29 14.13 -16.11
N TRP A 554 -20.28 13.14 -17.01
CA TRP A 554 -19.05 12.45 -17.41
C TRP A 554 -18.08 13.35 -18.18
N LEU A 555 -18.57 14.22 -19.08
CA LEU A 555 -17.71 15.19 -19.76
C LEU A 555 -16.99 16.13 -18.79
N LEU A 556 -17.68 16.60 -17.73
CA LEU A 556 -17.08 17.45 -16.71
C LEU A 556 -15.98 16.71 -15.95
N LEU A 557 -16.22 15.46 -15.55
CA LEU A 557 -15.23 14.65 -14.86
C LEU A 557 -13.99 14.39 -15.72
N ILE A 558 -14.17 13.91 -16.96
CA ILE A 558 -13.07 13.64 -17.89
C ILE A 558 -12.30 14.94 -18.19
N THR A 559 -13.00 16.02 -18.54
CA THR A 559 -12.37 17.30 -18.88
C THR A 559 -11.61 17.89 -17.70
N SER A 560 -12.13 17.76 -16.47
CA SER A 560 -11.44 18.24 -15.28
C SER A 560 -10.07 17.57 -15.11
N HIS A 561 -9.98 16.26 -15.31
CA HIS A 561 -8.74 15.51 -15.25
C HIS A 561 -7.80 15.88 -16.40
N VAL A 562 -8.32 15.99 -17.62
CA VAL A 562 -7.50 16.37 -18.78
C VAL A 562 -6.86 17.75 -18.58
N LEU A 563 -7.59 18.72 -18.04
CA LEU A 563 -7.12 20.10 -17.86
C LEU A 563 -6.24 20.32 -16.61
N THR A 564 -6.23 19.40 -15.64
CA THR A 564 -5.57 19.64 -14.33
C THR A 564 -4.93 18.39 -13.74
N ASP A 565 -3.79 18.53 -13.07
CA ASP A 565 -3.16 17.44 -12.31
C ASP A 565 -3.84 17.19 -10.96
N SER A 566 -3.64 15.99 -10.42
CA SER A 566 -3.99 15.64 -9.04
C SER A 566 -2.80 15.92 -8.11
N GLY A 567 -3.06 16.27 -6.85
CA GLY A 567 -1.99 16.56 -5.90
C GLY A 567 -2.51 17.07 -4.56
N GLU A 568 -2.52 16.19 -3.57
CA GLU A 568 -2.70 16.58 -2.17
C GLU A 568 -1.34 16.92 -1.56
N GLY A 569 -1.14 18.17 -1.13
CA GLY A 569 0.11 18.57 -0.46
C GLY A 569 0.97 19.55 -1.26
N GLU A 570 0.92 19.46 -2.59
CA GLU A 570 1.83 20.19 -3.48
C GLU A 570 1.18 21.40 -4.18
N THR A 571 1.97 22.11 -5.00
CA THR A 571 1.47 23.16 -5.88
C THR A 571 1.08 22.60 -7.21
N LEU A 572 -0.23 22.50 -7.46
CA LEU A 572 -0.77 22.14 -8.76
C LEU A 572 -0.33 23.18 -9.81
N LEU A 573 0.26 22.68 -10.88
CA LEU A 573 0.71 23.46 -12.03
C LEU A 573 -0.15 23.06 -13.24
N ILE A 574 -0.19 23.94 -14.24
CA ILE A 574 -0.81 23.59 -15.52
C ILE A 574 0.01 22.44 -16.14
N PRO A 575 -0.60 21.32 -16.55
CA PRO A 575 0.10 20.19 -17.14
C PRO A 575 1.01 20.62 -18.31
N GLU A 576 2.26 20.15 -18.34
CA GLU A 576 3.27 20.62 -19.31
C GLU A 576 2.83 20.42 -20.77
N ALA A 577 2.18 19.30 -21.06
CA ALA A 577 1.65 18.99 -22.39
C ALA A 577 0.67 20.04 -22.91
N LEU A 578 -0.14 20.64 -22.03
CA LEU A 578 -1.08 21.70 -22.40
C LEU A 578 -0.35 23.03 -22.66
N GLN A 579 0.76 23.28 -21.98
CA GLN A 579 1.61 24.45 -22.20
C GLN A 579 2.40 24.36 -23.52
N ALA A 580 2.74 23.15 -23.95
CA ALA A 580 3.52 22.90 -25.17
C ALA A 580 2.65 22.65 -26.41
N GLY A 581 1.40 22.18 -26.26
CA GLY A 581 0.59 21.63 -27.35
C GLY A 581 0.03 22.63 -28.37
N PHE A 582 0.05 23.94 -28.10
CA PHE A 582 -0.59 24.96 -28.96
C PHE A 582 0.36 26.09 -29.37
N PRO A 583 1.51 25.78 -30.00
CA PRO A 583 2.52 26.79 -30.35
C PRO A 583 1.98 27.82 -31.37
N ASN A 584 1.09 27.40 -32.28
CA ASN A 584 0.62 28.24 -33.39
C ASN A 584 -0.53 29.20 -33.00
N VAL A 585 -1.02 29.18 -31.76
CA VAL A 585 -2.13 30.03 -31.32
C VAL A 585 -1.59 31.39 -30.84
N VAL A 586 -2.04 32.45 -31.51
CA VAL A 586 -1.61 33.84 -31.23
C VAL A 586 -2.59 34.57 -30.30
N GLU A 587 -3.89 34.29 -30.40
CA GLU A 587 -4.93 34.97 -29.60
C GLU A 587 -5.42 34.10 -28.43
N VAL A 588 -5.52 34.70 -27.24
CA VAL A 588 -6.01 34.03 -26.02
C VAL A 588 -7.42 33.45 -26.20
N ALA A 589 -8.28 34.17 -26.92
CA ALA A 589 -9.65 33.76 -27.17
C ALA A 589 -9.77 32.51 -28.08
N GLN A 590 -8.72 32.23 -28.87
CA GLN A 590 -8.68 31.09 -29.80
C GLN A 590 -7.98 29.86 -29.18
N HIS A 591 -7.41 29.99 -27.99
CA HIS A 591 -6.70 28.90 -27.33
C HIS A 591 -7.68 27.82 -26.84
N PRO A 592 -7.62 26.57 -27.32
CA PRO A 592 -8.65 25.55 -27.03
C PRO A 592 -8.89 25.28 -25.54
N VAL A 593 -7.81 25.22 -24.73
CA VAL A 593 -7.90 25.09 -23.27
C VAL A 593 -8.65 26.26 -22.62
N VAL A 594 -8.43 27.49 -23.11
CA VAL A 594 -9.07 28.70 -22.58
C VAL A 594 -10.54 28.73 -22.98
N THR A 595 -10.85 28.45 -24.24
CA THR A 595 -12.23 28.37 -24.75
C THR A 595 -13.05 27.31 -24.00
N LEU A 596 -12.48 26.12 -23.79
CA LEU A 596 -13.12 25.04 -23.05
C LEU A 596 -13.33 25.42 -21.57
N SER A 597 -12.30 25.98 -20.92
CA SER A 597 -12.39 26.46 -19.53
C SER A 597 -13.53 27.46 -19.36
N TRP A 598 -13.60 28.48 -20.21
CA TRP A 598 -14.66 29.48 -20.13
C TRP A 598 -16.05 28.92 -20.46
N SER A 599 -16.15 27.98 -21.38
CA SER A 599 -17.41 27.29 -21.68
C SER A 599 -17.97 26.58 -20.44
N ILE A 600 -17.12 25.84 -19.73
CA ILE A 600 -17.51 25.13 -18.50
C ILE A 600 -17.80 26.08 -17.34
N ILE A 601 -17.01 27.14 -17.17
CA ILE A 601 -17.25 28.15 -16.13
C ILE A 601 -18.58 28.87 -16.38
N ASN A 602 -18.88 29.23 -17.63
CA ASN A 602 -20.15 29.87 -17.99
C ASN A 602 -21.34 28.94 -17.79
N PHE A 603 -21.20 27.65 -18.11
CA PHE A 603 -22.20 26.63 -17.78
C PHE A 603 -22.42 26.54 -16.26
N SER A 604 -21.34 26.41 -15.49
CA SER A 604 -21.37 26.32 -14.02
C SER A 604 -22.06 27.51 -13.38
N ARG A 605 -21.85 28.72 -13.92
CA ARG A 605 -22.50 29.95 -13.45
C ARG A 605 -24.02 29.91 -13.56
N GLN A 606 -24.60 29.15 -14.50
CA GLN A 606 -26.04 29.08 -14.67
C GLN A 606 -26.77 28.48 -13.46
N CYS A 607 -26.10 27.69 -12.61
CA CYS A 607 -26.70 27.16 -11.39
C CYS A 607 -27.08 28.25 -10.37
N LEU A 608 -26.58 29.47 -10.53
CA LEU A 608 -26.97 30.61 -9.69
C LEU A 608 -28.41 31.08 -9.99
N ASP A 609 -28.91 30.87 -11.21
CA ASP A 609 -30.30 31.17 -11.57
C ASP A 609 -31.24 30.10 -10.96
N PRO A 610 -32.21 30.47 -10.10
CA PRO A 610 -33.07 29.48 -9.44
C PRO A 610 -33.92 28.64 -10.40
N GLY A 611 -34.36 29.22 -11.53
CA GLY A 611 -35.19 28.52 -12.51
C GLY A 611 -34.39 27.49 -13.30
N VAL A 612 -33.19 27.87 -13.75
CA VAL A 612 -32.27 26.96 -14.44
C VAL A 612 -31.76 25.87 -13.49
N ARG A 613 -31.43 26.24 -12.24
CA ARG A 613 -30.97 25.30 -11.21
C ARG A 613 -31.99 24.19 -10.96
N ALA A 614 -33.24 24.56 -10.70
CA ALA A 614 -34.31 23.60 -10.42
C ALA A 614 -34.57 22.62 -11.59
N ARG A 615 -34.23 23.03 -12.82
CA ARG A 615 -34.49 22.25 -14.03
C ARG A 615 -33.34 21.32 -14.45
N TYR A 616 -32.09 21.71 -14.21
CA TYR A 616 -30.93 21.00 -14.78
C TYR A 616 -29.86 20.60 -13.77
N PHE A 617 -29.73 21.29 -12.63
CA PHE A 617 -28.62 21.07 -11.71
C PHE A 617 -29.04 20.13 -10.56
N SER A 618 -29.01 18.83 -10.84
CA SER A 618 -29.14 17.79 -9.80
C SER A 618 -27.96 17.82 -8.81
N PRO A 619 -28.09 17.22 -7.60
CA PRO A 619 -26.97 17.11 -6.65
C PRO A 619 -25.71 16.51 -7.31
N ARG A 620 -25.87 15.40 -8.04
CA ARG A 620 -24.80 14.71 -8.77
C ARG A 620 -24.11 15.60 -9.82
N LEU A 621 -24.88 16.38 -10.60
CA LEU A 621 -24.27 17.31 -11.55
C LEU A 621 -23.55 18.45 -10.82
N MET A 622 -24.10 18.93 -9.70
CA MET A 622 -23.43 19.93 -8.86
C MET A 622 -22.12 19.41 -8.27
N GLU A 623 -22.02 18.12 -7.93
CA GLU A 623 -20.76 17.50 -7.49
C GLU A 623 -19.68 17.61 -8.57
N ALA A 624 -20.01 17.27 -9.82
CA ALA A 624 -19.08 17.38 -10.94
C ALA A 624 -18.67 18.84 -11.23
N VAL A 625 -19.60 19.80 -11.09
CA VAL A 625 -19.31 21.24 -11.21
C VAL A 625 -18.33 21.69 -10.12
N ILE A 626 -18.59 21.34 -8.86
CA ILE A 626 -17.73 21.70 -7.73
C ILE A 626 -16.36 21.03 -7.85
N TRP A 627 -16.33 19.77 -8.29
CA TRP A 627 -15.10 19.04 -8.57
C TRP A 627 -14.25 19.75 -9.63
N PHE A 628 -14.84 20.10 -10.77
CA PHE A 628 -14.16 20.85 -11.82
C PHE A 628 -13.63 22.18 -11.31
N LEU A 629 -14.48 22.98 -10.65
CA LEU A 629 -14.09 24.31 -10.15
C LEU A 629 -12.97 24.24 -9.13
N ALA A 630 -12.99 23.25 -8.23
CA ALA A 630 -11.96 23.08 -7.21
C ALA A 630 -10.59 22.85 -7.87
N ARG A 631 -10.52 21.93 -8.83
CA ARG A 631 -9.28 21.61 -9.55
C ARG A 631 -8.83 22.76 -10.44
N TRP A 632 -9.77 23.39 -11.14
CA TRP A 632 -9.48 24.50 -12.06
C TRP A 632 -8.93 25.71 -11.31
N VAL A 633 -9.57 26.12 -10.20
CA VAL A 633 -9.09 27.22 -9.35
C VAL A 633 -7.70 26.92 -8.79
N ALA A 634 -7.46 25.68 -8.35
CA ALA A 634 -6.16 25.28 -7.82
C ALA A 634 -5.01 25.39 -8.83
N THR A 635 -5.34 25.26 -10.13
CA THR A 635 -4.36 25.14 -11.22
C THR A 635 -4.16 26.46 -11.97
N TYR A 636 -5.26 27.14 -12.33
CA TYR A 636 -5.24 28.28 -13.26
C TYR A 636 -5.34 29.65 -12.58
N LEU A 637 -5.72 29.72 -11.30
CA LEU A 637 -5.75 30.98 -10.53
C LEU A 637 -4.50 31.19 -9.65
N VAL A 638 -3.48 30.35 -9.80
CA VAL A 638 -2.20 30.49 -9.10
C VAL A 638 -1.19 31.17 -10.04
N PRO A 639 -0.76 32.42 -9.77
CA PRO A 639 0.29 33.03 -10.55
C PRO A 639 1.60 32.30 -10.26
N LEU A 640 2.23 31.74 -11.29
CA LEU A 640 3.62 31.36 -11.22
C LEU A 640 4.47 32.62 -11.43
N ASP A 641 5.33 32.94 -10.46
CA ASP A 641 6.43 33.87 -10.70
C ASP A 641 7.26 33.30 -11.85
N VAL A 642 7.06 33.86 -13.05
CA VAL A 642 7.83 33.55 -14.28
C VAL A 642 9.35 33.66 -14.04
N SER A 643 9.75 34.31 -12.94
CA SER A 643 11.12 34.60 -12.52
C SER A 643 11.90 33.43 -11.89
N ARG A 644 11.27 32.38 -11.35
CA ARG A 644 12.00 31.30 -10.65
C ARG A 644 12.45 30.12 -11.52
N GLY A 645 12.06 30.10 -12.80
CA GLY A 645 12.52 29.11 -13.79
C GLY A 645 13.86 29.43 -14.46
N GLN A 646 14.52 30.54 -14.11
CA GLN A 646 15.88 30.83 -14.55
C GLN A 646 16.91 30.14 -13.64
N VAL A 647 16.98 28.81 -13.68
CA VAL A 647 18.18 28.09 -13.23
C VAL A 647 18.83 27.47 -14.46
N ASN A 648 19.91 28.11 -14.89
CA ASN A 648 21.00 27.62 -15.74
C ASN A 648 20.66 26.55 -16.80
N ARG A 649 20.24 26.97 -17.99
CA ARG A 649 20.58 26.27 -19.23
C ARG A 649 21.08 27.28 -20.25
N ALA A 650 22.39 27.50 -20.21
CA ALA A 650 23.10 28.23 -21.25
C ALA A 650 23.06 27.43 -22.57
N GLU A 651 22.88 28.17 -23.66
CA GLU A 651 23.32 27.87 -25.02
C GLU A 651 22.68 26.65 -25.73
N ILE A 652 21.63 26.93 -26.53
CA ILE A 652 21.46 26.53 -27.95
C ILE A 652 20.27 27.35 -28.49
N ASP A 653 20.51 27.93 -29.66
CA ASP A 653 19.79 29.00 -30.38
C ASP A 653 18.66 28.42 -31.27
N SER A 654 17.39 28.84 -31.12
CA SER A 654 16.35 28.70 -32.17
C SER A 654 15.02 29.44 -31.85
N VAL A 655 14.34 29.86 -32.92
CA VAL A 655 13.03 30.55 -32.97
C VAL A 655 11.90 29.77 -32.26
N ASP A 656 12.03 28.44 -32.12
CA ASP A 656 11.01 27.56 -31.52
C ASP A 656 10.80 27.80 -30.00
N LYS A 657 11.83 28.27 -29.27
CA LYS A 657 11.67 28.63 -27.85
C LYS A 657 10.72 29.82 -27.66
N HIS A 658 10.71 30.77 -28.57
CA HIS A 658 9.93 32.00 -28.42
C HIS A 658 8.42 31.73 -28.57
N VAL A 659 8.07 30.77 -29.42
CA VAL A 659 6.69 30.33 -29.67
C VAL A 659 6.15 29.48 -28.51
N LEU A 660 6.93 28.52 -28.01
CA LEU A 660 6.59 27.73 -26.81
C LEU A 660 6.45 28.60 -25.56
N GLN A 661 7.31 29.61 -25.42
CA GLN A 661 7.25 30.56 -24.30
C GLN A 661 6.02 31.49 -24.39
N HIS A 662 5.45 31.71 -25.58
CA HIS A 662 4.24 32.52 -25.77
C HIS A 662 2.97 31.78 -25.30
N SER A 663 2.73 30.55 -25.78
CA SER A 663 1.58 29.72 -25.34
C SER A 663 1.60 29.50 -23.82
N ARG A 664 2.78 29.20 -23.26
CA ARG A 664 2.97 29.09 -21.81
C ARG A 664 2.63 30.37 -21.05
N LYS A 665 3.04 31.55 -21.54
CA LYS A 665 2.70 32.82 -20.89
C LYS A 665 1.19 33.08 -20.93
N MET A 666 0.57 32.85 -22.08
CA MET A 666 -0.87 33.01 -22.29
C MET A 666 -1.71 32.17 -21.32
N LEU A 667 -1.38 30.88 -21.17
CA LEU A 667 -2.10 29.99 -20.25
C LEU A 667 -1.90 30.35 -18.77
N ASN A 668 -0.78 30.97 -18.42
CA ASN A 668 -0.52 31.41 -17.04
C ASN A 668 -1.19 32.76 -16.71
N SER A 669 -1.55 33.58 -17.71
CA SER A 669 -2.10 34.93 -17.49
C SER A 669 -3.59 35.07 -17.79
N PHE A 670 -4.18 34.24 -18.66
CA PHE A 670 -5.52 34.49 -19.23
C PHE A 670 -6.62 34.68 -18.17
N ALA A 671 -6.53 33.96 -17.05
CA ALA A 671 -7.52 34.07 -15.99
C ALA A 671 -7.44 35.42 -15.27
N TRP A 672 -6.28 36.09 -15.26
CA TRP A 672 -6.10 37.39 -14.60
C TRP A 672 -6.24 38.58 -15.57
N GLU A 673 -6.32 38.33 -16.88
CA GLU A 673 -6.64 39.36 -17.86
C GLU A 673 -8.06 39.89 -17.65
N ASN A 674 -8.25 41.21 -17.70
CA ASN A 674 -9.55 41.89 -17.57
C ASN A 674 -10.34 41.56 -16.27
N ASN A 675 -9.65 41.27 -15.16
CA ASN A 675 -10.24 40.90 -13.86
C ASN A 675 -11.18 39.68 -13.89
N GLN A 676 -11.02 38.78 -14.86
CA GLN A 676 -11.91 37.61 -14.98
C GLN A 676 -11.75 36.64 -13.80
N GLY A 677 -10.54 36.49 -13.26
CA GLY A 677 -10.24 35.59 -12.15
C GLY A 677 -10.92 36.01 -10.85
N GLU A 678 -11.03 37.32 -10.61
CA GLU A 678 -11.80 37.87 -9.49
C GLU A 678 -13.29 37.52 -9.63
N ARG A 679 -13.85 37.64 -10.83
CA ARG A 679 -15.25 37.25 -11.10
C ARG A 679 -15.48 35.76 -10.91
N VAL A 680 -14.53 34.92 -11.32
CA VAL A 680 -14.62 33.47 -11.10
C VAL A 680 -14.61 33.15 -9.61
N LEU A 681 -13.75 33.80 -8.81
CA LEU A 681 -13.73 33.63 -7.36
C LEU A 681 -15.07 34.05 -6.73
N ASP A 682 -15.68 35.13 -7.20
CA ASP A 682 -17.00 35.56 -6.75
C ASP A 682 -18.09 34.52 -7.07
N PHE A 683 -18.14 34.03 -8.30
CA PHE A 683 -19.07 32.96 -8.68
C PHE A 683 -18.82 31.68 -7.89
N VAL A 684 -17.58 31.29 -7.62
CA VAL A 684 -17.23 30.12 -6.80
C VAL A 684 -17.80 30.23 -5.39
N VAL A 685 -17.71 31.39 -4.76
CA VAL A 685 -18.27 31.62 -3.42
C VAL A 685 -19.81 31.57 -3.46
N LEU A 686 -20.43 32.18 -4.46
CA LEU A 686 -21.88 32.14 -4.65
C LEU A 686 -22.41 30.71 -4.91
N ILE A 687 -21.72 29.95 -5.76
CA ILE A 687 -22.05 28.54 -6.04
C ILE A 687 -21.90 27.70 -4.77
N SER A 688 -20.84 27.92 -3.99
CA SER A 688 -20.63 27.26 -2.71
C SER A 688 -21.77 27.55 -1.72
N MET A 689 -22.23 28.81 -1.66
CA MET A 689 -23.41 29.17 -0.86
C MET A 689 -24.66 28.41 -1.32
N VAL A 690 -24.93 28.37 -2.63
CA VAL A 690 -26.06 27.63 -3.21
C VAL A 690 -26.00 26.14 -2.84
N ALA A 691 -24.84 25.52 -2.98
CA ALA A 691 -24.62 24.11 -2.64
C ALA A 691 -24.90 23.82 -1.16
N LEU A 692 -24.42 24.69 -0.26
CA LEU A 692 -24.59 24.51 1.19
C LEU A 692 -26.01 24.80 1.69
N THR A 693 -26.76 25.72 1.07
CA THR A 693 -28.07 26.14 1.58
C THR A 693 -29.26 25.49 0.88
N THR A 694 -29.14 25.16 -0.41
CA THR A 694 -30.24 24.67 -1.24
C THR A 694 -30.33 23.14 -1.24
N TYR A 695 -29.19 22.46 -1.18
CA TYR A 695 -29.09 21.00 -1.25
C TYR A 695 -28.86 20.42 0.16
N GLN A 696 -29.85 20.60 1.04
CA GLN A 696 -29.76 20.12 2.41
C GLN A 696 -29.89 18.59 2.46
N GLY A 697 -28.98 17.92 3.17
CA GLY A 697 -28.94 16.45 3.26
C GLY A 697 -27.99 15.79 2.26
N GLU A 698 -27.58 16.50 1.20
CA GLU A 698 -26.63 16.01 0.19
C GLU A 698 -25.18 16.06 0.73
N ASN A 699 -24.83 15.08 1.56
CA ASN A 699 -23.58 15.08 2.33
C ASN A 699 -22.31 15.09 1.46
N GLU A 700 -22.31 14.40 0.31
CA GLU A 700 -21.15 14.33 -0.59
C GLU A 700 -20.91 15.68 -1.28
N LEU A 701 -21.94 16.27 -1.88
CA LEU A 701 -21.89 17.62 -2.43
C LEU A 701 -21.39 18.65 -1.41
N GLN A 702 -21.94 18.65 -0.20
CA GLN A 702 -21.52 19.57 0.86
C GLN A 702 -20.07 19.28 1.33
N THR A 703 -19.65 18.01 1.32
CA THR A 703 -18.27 17.60 1.62
C THR A 703 -17.29 18.15 0.60
N LEU A 704 -17.54 17.96 -0.70
CA LEU A 704 -16.73 18.51 -1.78
C LEU A 704 -16.65 20.05 -1.70
N THR A 705 -17.77 20.71 -1.40
CA THR A 705 -17.83 22.17 -1.27
C THR A 705 -16.91 22.67 -0.15
N CYS A 706 -17.05 22.11 1.06
CA CYS A 706 -16.30 22.55 2.24
C CYS A 706 -14.83 22.13 2.23
N GLN A 707 -14.54 20.88 1.88
CA GLN A 707 -13.21 20.27 2.05
C GLN A 707 -12.33 20.38 0.80
N LYS A 708 -12.90 20.54 -0.41
CA LYS A 708 -12.12 20.67 -1.64
C LYS A 708 -12.20 22.09 -2.21
N LEU A 709 -13.37 22.59 -2.58
CA LEU A 709 -13.50 23.88 -3.29
C LEU A 709 -13.12 25.09 -2.43
N LEU A 710 -13.81 25.33 -1.31
CA LEU A 710 -13.54 26.47 -0.44
C LEU A 710 -12.14 26.40 0.19
N ALA A 711 -11.72 25.20 0.59
CA ALA A 711 -10.37 24.97 1.13
C ALA A 711 -9.28 25.34 0.11
N THR A 712 -9.46 25.00 -1.17
CA THR A 712 -8.52 25.34 -2.24
C THR A 712 -8.37 26.86 -2.40
N VAL A 713 -9.50 27.59 -2.40
CA VAL A 713 -9.52 29.05 -2.55
C VAL A 713 -8.71 29.74 -1.45
N VAL A 714 -8.80 29.24 -0.21
CA VAL A 714 -8.13 29.83 0.96
C VAL A 714 -6.66 29.38 1.09
N ARG A 715 -6.35 28.13 0.74
CA ARG A 715 -4.99 27.56 0.89
C ARG A 715 -3.92 28.37 0.16
N ARG A 716 -4.28 29.04 -0.94
CA ARG A 716 -3.37 29.88 -1.72
C ARG A 716 -3.49 31.33 -1.30
N LYS A 717 -2.39 31.91 -0.79
CA LYS A 717 -2.34 33.31 -0.35
C LYS A 717 -2.79 34.30 -1.44
N HIS A 718 -2.45 34.04 -2.71
CA HIS A 718 -2.83 34.92 -3.82
C HIS A 718 -4.35 35.01 -3.99
N THR A 719 -5.03 33.89 -4.29
CA THR A 719 -6.50 33.84 -4.47
C THR A 719 -7.23 34.32 -3.22
N CYS A 720 -6.78 33.87 -2.05
CA CYS A 720 -7.35 34.23 -0.76
C CYS A 720 -7.31 35.74 -0.49
N THR A 721 -6.26 36.46 -0.94
CA THR A 721 -6.16 37.93 -0.79
C THR A 721 -7.28 38.67 -1.54
N TYR A 722 -7.73 38.13 -2.68
CA TYR A 722 -8.85 38.69 -3.45
C TYR A 722 -10.19 38.27 -2.84
N VAL A 723 -10.35 36.99 -2.50
CA VAL A 723 -11.61 36.43 -1.99
C VAL A 723 -12.09 37.13 -0.72
N VAL A 724 -11.18 37.44 0.21
CA VAL A 724 -11.55 38.14 1.45
C VAL A 724 -12.09 39.56 1.24
N GLN A 725 -11.92 40.13 0.04
CA GLN A 725 -12.43 41.46 -0.32
C GLN A 725 -13.82 41.41 -0.95
N LEU A 726 -14.29 40.22 -1.37
CA LEU A 726 -15.57 40.06 -2.05
C LEU A 726 -16.75 40.15 -1.08
N ASP A 727 -17.83 40.79 -1.54
CA ASP A 727 -19.07 40.87 -0.76
C ASP A 727 -19.71 39.49 -0.57
N SER A 728 -19.64 38.61 -1.57
CA SER A 728 -20.12 37.22 -1.47
C SER A 728 -19.41 36.43 -0.36
N TRP A 729 -18.12 36.66 -0.13
CA TRP A 729 -17.37 36.04 0.98
C TRP A 729 -17.79 36.62 2.34
N ARG A 730 -18.04 37.92 2.40
CA ARG A 730 -18.59 38.59 3.59
C ARG A 730 -19.99 38.07 3.92
N ASP A 731 -20.80 37.77 2.91
CA ASP A 731 -22.13 37.20 3.10
C ASP A 731 -22.06 35.75 3.60
N LEU A 732 -21.17 34.92 3.03
CA LEU A 732 -20.90 33.56 3.52
C LEU A 732 -20.43 33.56 4.98
N THR A 733 -19.46 34.41 5.32
CA THR A 733 -18.92 34.52 6.69
C THR A 733 -19.97 35.03 7.68
N ARG A 734 -20.80 36.00 7.28
CA ARG A 734 -21.92 36.49 8.11
C ARG A 734 -22.99 35.41 8.30
N ALA A 735 -23.36 34.69 7.24
CA ALA A 735 -24.29 33.57 7.31
C ALA A 735 -23.75 32.44 8.19
N PHE A 736 -22.45 32.20 8.18
CA PHE A 736 -21.80 31.26 9.09
C PHE A 736 -21.81 31.76 10.54
N ALA A 737 -21.34 32.97 10.82
CA ALA A 737 -21.22 33.50 12.17
C ALA A 737 -22.57 33.69 12.88
N SER A 738 -23.58 34.18 12.15
CA SER A 738 -24.87 34.60 12.72
C SER A 738 -26.08 33.76 12.29
N GLY A 739 -25.95 32.96 11.23
CA GLY A 739 -27.07 32.28 10.59
C GLY A 739 -27.36 30.88 11.14
N ARG A 740 -28.65 30.60 11.39
CA ARG A 740 -29.15 29.23 11.62
C ARG A 740 -29.17 28.38 10.35
N SER A 741 -29.08 29.00 9.17
CA SER A 741 -29.20 28.33 7.87
C SER A 741 -28.12 27.27 7.61
N LEU A 742 -26.92 27.46 8.16
CA LEU A 742 -25.79 26.51 8.01
C LEU A 742 -25.67 25.53 9.20
N PHE A 743 -26.62 25.54 10.15
CA PHE A 743 -26.64 24.54 11.22
C PHE A 743 -27.11 23.16 10.71
N SER A 744 -27.77 23.08 9.55
CA SER A 744 -28.15 21.81 8.92
C SER A 744 -26.95 20.99 8.43
N LEU A 745 -25.78 21.62 8.26
CA LEU A 745 -24.54 20.93 7.93
C LEU A 745 -24.13 19.99 9.07
N THR A 746 -23.63 18.81 8.71
CA THR A 746 -23.10 17.84 9.68
C THR A 746 -21.93 18.44 10.46
N GLY A 747 -21.71 17.95 11.69
CA GLY A 747 -20.66 18.47 12.58
C GLY A 747 -19.26 18.50 11.94
N ARG A 748 -18.91 17.45 11.18
CA ARG A 748 -17.63 17.37 10.44
C ARG A 748 -17.48 18.52 9.43
N LEU A 749 -18.56 18.87 8.74
CA LEU A 749 -18.56 19.93 7.73
C LEU A 749 -18.55 21.32 8.35
N GLN A 750 -19.26 21.51 9.48
CA GLN A 750 -19.17 22.77 10.23
C GLN A 750 -17.74 23.04 10.72
N ARG A 751 -17.05 22.00 11.22
CA ARG A 751 -15.64 22.09 11.60
C ARG A 751 -14.76 22.44 10.40
N SER A 752 -14.91 21.74 9.28
CA SER A 752 -14.12 22.01 8.07
C SER A 752 -14.35 23.41 7.52
N LEU A 753 -15.59 23.89 7.53
CA LEU A 753 -15.92 25.24 7.07
C LEU A 753 -15.36 26.30 8.01
N ALA A 754 -15.48 26.11 9.33
CA ALA A 754 -14.88 27.01 10.31
C ALA A 754 -13.36 27.12 10.14
N GLU A 755 -12.70 25.98 9.95
CA GLU A 755 -11.25 25.91 9.71
C GLU A 755 -10.85 26.70 8.46
N THR A 756 -11.55 26.47 7.34
CA THR A 756 -11.32 27.19 6.08
C THR A 756 -11.56 28.69 6.21
N LEU A 757 -12.68 29.12 6.82
CA LEU A 757 -12.99 30.54 6.98
C LEU A 757 -11.98 31.23 7.92
N ALA A 758 -11.59 30.58 9.02
CA ALA A 758 -10.59 31.12 9.95
C ALA A 758 -9.20 31.22 9.30
N CYS A 759 -8.79 30.25 8.47
CA CYS A 759 -7.51 30.29 7.75
C CYS A 759 -7.40 31.50 6.81
N ALA A 760 -8.53 32.01 6.28
CA ALA A 760 -8.54 33.14 5.36
C ALA A 760 -8.03 34.45 6.00
N ALA A 761 -8.11 34.56 7.33
CA ALA A 761 -7.63 35.72 8.07
C ALA A 761 -6.14 36.01 7.82
N CYS A 762 -5.33 34.98 7.58
CA CYS A 762 -3.89 35.13 7.36
C CYS A 762 -3.54 35.78 6.01
N CYS A 763 -4.48 35.80 5.07
CA CYS A 763 -4.34 36.44 3.76
C CYS A 763 -4.65 37.94 3.79
N ILE A 764 -5.32 38.43 4.85
CA ILE A 764 -5.62 39.86 5.01
C ILE A 764 -4.31 40.58 5.32
N LYS A 765 -3.96 41.60 4.53
CA LYS A 765 -2.65 42.28 4.64
C LYS A 765 -2.50 43.05 5.95
N ASP A 766 -3.54 43.73 6.40
CA ASP A 766 -3.55 44.52 7.63
C ASP A 766 -3.75 43.63 8.88
N PRO A 767 -2.83 43.63 9.88
CA PRO A 767 -2.98 42.82 11.09
C PRO A 767 -4.21 43.15 11.90
N GLU A 768 -4.60 44.42 12.01
CA GLU A 768 -5.78 44.81 12.78
C GLU A 768 -7.07 44.34 12.11
N ALA A 769 -7.20 44.52 10.78
CA ALA A 769 -8.32 43.97 10.02
C ALA A 769 -8.38 42.44 10.05
N SER A 770 -7.23 41.75 10.07
CA SER A 770 -7.15 40.28 10.21
C SER A 770 -7.69 39.81 11.56
N VAL A 771 -7.32 40.50 12.64
CA VAL A 771 -7.83 40.27 13.99
C VAL A 771 -9.32 40.55 14.06
N GLN A 772 -9.77 41.68 13.50
CA GLN A 772 -11.19 42.06 13.51
C GLN A 772 -12.05 41.06 12.73
N TYR A 773 -11.58 40.60 11.56
CA TYR A 773 -12.26 39.58 10.78
C TYR A 773 -12.52 38.29 11.59
N LEU A 774 -11.53 37.82 12.35
CA LEU A 774 -11.70 36.64 13.20
C LEU A 774 -12.65 36.88 14.38
N ARG A 775 -12.62 38.08 14.97
CA ARG A 775 -13.58 38.44 16.02
C ARG A 775 -15.01 38.48 15.48
N ASP A 776 -15.21 39.02 14.29
CA ASP A 776 -16.53 39.08 13.65
C ASP A 776 -17.04 37.68 13.27
N LEU A 777 -16.13 36.78 12.88
CA LEU A 777 -16.46 35.39 12.53
C LEU A 777 -16.75 34.51 13.77
N MET A 778 -15.84 34.49 14.74
CA MET A 778 -15.84 33.53 15.85
C MET A 778 -16.38 34.11 17.15
N GLY A 779 -16.38 35.44 17.32
CA GLY A 779 -16.95 36.11 18.49
C GLY A 779 -18.42 35.76 18.73
N PRO A 780 -19.30 35.82 17.71
CA PRO A 780 -20.70 35.41 17.86
C PRO A 780 -20.87 33.93 18.23
N VAL A 781 -19.99 33.05 17.72
CA VAL A 781 -20.02 31.61 18.02
C VAL A 781 -19.64 31.34 19.49
N ALA A 782 -18.55 31.95 19.95
CA ALA A 782 -18.09 31.85 21.33
C ALA A 782 -19.09 32.49 22.29
N GLY A 783 -19.60 33.68 21.97
CA GLY A 783 -20.62 34.39 22.74
C GLY A 783 -21.91 33.56 22.88
N CYS A 784 -22.40 32.97 21.79
CA CYS A 784 -23.57 32.10 21.83
C CYS A 784 -23.37 30.87 22.74
N LEU A 785 -22.17 30.26 22.75
CA LEU A 785 -21.87 29.15 23.66
C LEU A 785 -21.88 29.61 25.13
N VAL A 786 -21.27 30.78 25.42
CA VAL A 786 -21.23 31.37 26.75
C VAL A 786 -22.64 31.74 27.23
N GLU A 787 -23.45 32.37 26.39
CA GLU A 787 -24.85 32.70 26.68
C GLU A 787 -25.65 31.44 26.99
N ASN A 788 -25.50 30.38 26.19
CA ASN A 788 -26.19 29.11 26.43
C ASN A 788 -25.73 28.43 27.73
N ALA A 789 -24.44 28.46 28.06
CA ALA A 789 -23.93 27.91 29.31
C ALA A 789 -24.47 28.66 30.55
N ASN A 790 -24.72 29.96 30.41
CA ASN A 790 -25.22 30.83 31.49
C ASN A 790 -26.75 30.90 31.59
N ARG A 791 -27.48 30.13 30.76
CA ARG A 791 -28.95 30.10 30.80
C ARG A 791 -29.46 29.55 32.12
N SER A 792 -30.33 30.32 32.78
CA SER A 792 -30.97 29.90 34.04
C SER A 792 -31.81 28.62 33.91
N ASP A 793 -32.37 28.36 32.73
CA ASP A 793 -33.20 27.19 32.42
C ASP A 793 -32.39 26.03 31.83
N LEU A 794 -31.06 26.15 31.67
CA LEU A 794 -30.22 25.16 30.97
C LEU A 794 -30.42 23.74 31.51
N LYS A 795 -30.44 23.55 32.84
CA LYS A 795 -30.63 22.21 33.45
C LYS A 795 -31.95 21.55 33.03
N SER A 796 -32.97 22.34 32.70
CA SER A 796 -34.29 21.84 32.28
C SER A 796 -34.37 21.58 30.77
N VAL A 797 -33.68 22.37 29.94
CA VAL A 797 -33.72 22.26 28.48
C VAL A 797 -32.55 21.47 27.89
N ALA A 798 -31.50 21.21 28.67
CA ALA A 798 -30.24 20.62 28.21
C ALA A 798 -30.44 19.27 27.49
N GLN A 799 -31.45 18.50 27.89
CA GLN A 799 -31.74 17.18 27.31
C GLN A 799 -32.53 17.26 25.98
N GLN A 800 -32.98 18.44 25.55
CA GLN A 800 -33.68 18.59 24.29
C GLN A 800 -32.72 18.40 23.11
N ALA A 801 -33.13 17.63 22.10
CA ALA A 801 -32.28 17.22 20.99
C ALA A 801 -31.73 18.40 20.16
N ASP A 802 -32.52 19.46 20.00
CA ASP A 802 -32.14 20.70 19.33
C ASP A 802 -31.08 21.48 20.11
N VAL A 803 -31.19 21.55 21.44
CA VAL A 803 -30.19 22.19 22.31
C VAL A 803 -28.87 21.40 22.29
N VAL A 804 -28.94 20.07 22.42
CA VAL A 804 -27.76 19.18 22.31
C VAL A 804 -27.09 19.36 20.95
N TYR A 805 -27.86 19.33 19.87
CA TYR A 805 -27.34 19.49 18.51
C TYR A 805 -26.67 20.86 18.32
N MET A 806 -27.32 21.94 18.77
CA MET A 806 -26.77 23.29 18.71
C MET A 806 -25.43 23.40 19.47
N VAL A 807 -25.34 22.88 20.70
CA VAL A 807 -24.09 22.89 21.49
C VAL A 807 -22.98 22.12 20.75
N CYS A 808 -23.28 20.94 20.20
CA CYS A 808 -22.33 20.18 19.40
C CYS A 808 -21.88 20.94 18.15
N CYS A 809 -22.79 21.61 17.43
CA CYS A 809 -22.44 22.45 16.28
C CYS A 809 -21.51 23.60 16.67
N LEU A 810 -21.81 24.32 17.75
CA LEU A 810 -20.96 25.40 18.24
C LEU A 810 -19.56 24.89 18.60
N LEU A 811 -19.47 23.74 19.29
CA LEU A 811 -18.19 23.10 19.60
C LEU A 811 -17.42 22.69 18.33
N GLU A 812 -18.07 22.11 17.31
CA GLU A 812 -17.41 21.77 16.04
C GLU A 812 -16.88 23.01 15.29
N ARG A 813 -17.61 24.14 15.34
CA ARG A 813 -17.12 25.40 14.77
C ARG A 813 -15.88 25.91 15.51
N LEU A 814 -15.91 25.88 16.85
CA LEU A 814 -14.76 26.27 17.68
C LEU A 814 -13.55 25.35 17.43
N ARG A 815 -13.79 24.05 17.24
CA ARG A 815 -12.77 23.07 16.86
C ARG A 815 -12.09 23.41 15.53
N GLY A 816 -12.88 23.80 14.52
CA GLY A 816 -12.31 24.20 13.24
C GLY A 816 -11.45 25.46 13.36
N ALA A 817 -11.91 26.45 14.13
CA ALA A 817 -11.12 27.66 14.41
C ALA A 817 -9.82 27.35 15.16
N ALA A 818 -9.86 26.45 16.14
CA ALA A 818 -8.68 25.98 16.86
C ALA A 818 -7.64 25.32 15.91
N ARG A 819 -8.10 24.44 15.00
CA ARG A 819 -7.23 23.78 14.00
C ARG A 819 -6.66 24.74 12.97
N ALA A 820 -7.32 25.89 12.74
CA ALA A 820 -6.86 26.95 11.85
C ALA A 820 -5.83 27.91 12.50
N THR A 821 -5.34 27.62 13.70
CA THR A 821 -4.37 28.47 14.39
C THR A 821 -3.08 28.62 13.58
N GLN A 822 -2.68 29.87 13.35
CA GLN A 822 -1.43 30.23 12.69
C GLN A 822 -0.73 31.33 13.51
N PRO A 823 0.60 31.56 13.34
CA PRO A 823 1.36 32.48 14.19
C PRO A 823 0.75 33.88 14.31
N ARG A 824 0.12 34.38 13.23
CA ARG A 824 -0.48 35.72 13.19
C ARG A 824 -1.84 35.80 13.90
N THR A 825 -2.62 34.73 13.86
CA THR A 825 -4.01 34.69 14.34
C THR A 825 -4.13 34.06 15.72
N GLN A 826 -3.05 33.46 16.20
CA GLN A 826 -2.99 32.70 17.44
C GLN A 826 -3.55 33.46 18.64
N LYS A 827 -3.10 34.69 18.90
CA LYS A 827 -3.53 35.46 20.07
C LYS A 827 -5.05 35.65 20.15
N VAL A 828 -5.70 35.95 19.02
CA VAL A 828 -7.16 36.16 18.96
C VAL A 828 -7.91 34.84 19.19
N LEU A 829 -7.39 33.75 18.64
CA LEU A 829 -7.97 32.42 18.82
C LEU A 829 -7.75 31.89 20.25
N PHE A 830 -6.63 32.24 20.89
CA PHE A 830 -6.38 31.96 22.30
C PHE A 830 -7.34 32.75 23.20
N GLU A 831 -7.50 34.06 22.97
CA GLU A 831 -8.48 34.91 23.68
C GLU A 831 -9.91 34.36 23.56
N MET A 832 -10.28 33.88 22.37
CA MET A 832 -11.57 33.21 22.13
C MET A 832 -11.71 31.92 22.95
N GLY A 833 -10.70 31.04 22.92
CA GLY A 833 -10.70 29.80 23.70
C GLY A 833 -10.77 30.06 25.20
N HIS A 834 -9.98 31.01 25.70
CA HIS A 834 -10.02 31.47 27.09
C HIS A 834 -11.40 31.96 27.50
N THR A 835 -12.11 32.69 26.63
CA THR A 835 -13.47 33.20 26.90
C THR A 835 -14.48 32.07 27.15
N VAL A 836 -14.32 30.91 26.49
CA VAL A 836 -15.27 29.79 26.63
C VAL A 836 -14.89 28.77 27.70
N MET A 837 -13.66 28.81 28.26
CA MET A 837 -13.16 27.81 29.22
C MET A 837 -14.11 27.57 30.40
N ASN A 838 -14.55 28.62 31.10
CA ASN A 838 -15.48 28.48 32.22
C ASN A 838 -16.83 27.89 31.79
N SER A 839 -17.32 28.30 30.61
CA SER A 839 -18.56 27.76 30.05
C SER A 839 -18.46 26.27 29.72
N LEU A 840 -17.29 25.79 29.29
CA LEU A 840 -17.05 24.36 29.06
C LEU A 840 -17.14 23.55 30.35
N LEU A 841 -16.63 24.08 31.48
CA LEU A 841 -16.75 23.42 32.79
C LEU A 841 -18.22 23.34 33.23
N THR A 842 -18.98 24.43 33.09
CA THR A 842 -20.43 24.45 33.36
C THR A 842 -21.17 23.42 32.50
N LEU A 843 -20.85 23.37 31.20
CA LEU A 843 -21.46 22.40 30.28
C LEU A 843 -21.08 20.96 30.64
N LEU A 844 -19.84 20.70 31.05
CA LEU A 844 -19.38 19.38 31.48
C LEU A 844 -20.18 18.89 32.71
N GLU A 845 -20.46 19.78 33.67
CA GLU A 845 -21.27 19.45 34.85
C GLU A 845 -22.74 19.14 34.48
N VAL A 846 -23.35 19.97 33.62
CA VAL A 846 -24.74 19.81 33.20
C VAL A 846 -24.94 18.58 32.31
N TYR A 847 -24.00 18.33 31.39
CA TYR A 847 -24.06 17.24 30.41
C TYR A 847 -23.33 15.97 30.84
N LYS A 848 -23.00 15.80 32.13
CA LYS A 848 -22.26 14.64 32.66
C LYS A 848 -22.79 13.25 32.29
N ASN A 849 -24.07 13.15 31.91
CA ASN A 849 -24.72 11.91 31.47
C ASN A 849 -24.92 11.81 29.94
N GLN A 850 -24.52 12.82 29.17
CA GLN A 850 -24.70 12.89 27.71
C GLN A 850 -23.34 12.75 27.02
N SER A 851 -22.97 11.52 26.71
CA SER A 851 -21.64 11.16 26.16
C SER A 851 -21.27 11.94 24.90
N ALA A 852 -22.22 12.24 24.01
CA ALA A 852 -21.99 12.99 22.78
C ALA A 852 -21.43 14.39 23.04
N VAL A 853 -21.97 15.11 24.03
CA VAL A 853 -21.54 16.48 24.36
C VAL A 853 -20.20 16.45 25.08
N ILE A 854 -20.02 15.56 26.06
CA ILE A 854 -18.74 15.36 26.76
C ILE A 854 -17.63 15.07 25.76
N TYR A 855 -17.88 14.15 24.83
CA TYR A 855 -16.92 13.78 23.79
C TYR A 855 -16.56 14.97 22.89
N MET A 856 -17.53 15.83 22.54
CA MET A 856 -17.26 17.05 21.76
C MET A 856 -16.46 18.09 22.56
N ILE A 857 -16.75 18.27 23.85
CA ILE A 857 -15.97 19.17 24.72
C ILE A 857 -14.52 18.69 24.78
N LEU A 858 -14.29 17.42 25.06
CA LEU A 858 -12.93 16.85 25.11
C LEU A 858 -12.20 16.99 23.78
N LYS A 859 -12.88 16.73 22.66
CA LYS A 859 -12.31 16.93 21.33
C LYS A 859 -11.97 18.38 21.03
N PHE A 860 -12.77 19.33 21.51
CA PHE A 860 -12.43 20.75 21.42
C PHE A 860 -11.19 21.09 22.21
N VAL A 861 -11.08 20.61 23.45
CA VAL A 861 -9.90 20.84 24.28
C VAL A 861 -8.64 20.28 23.60
N VAL A 862 -8.71 19.06 23.04
CA VAL A 862 -7.59 18.47 22.29
C VAL A 862 -7.21 19.33 21.08
N ASP A 863 -8.15 19.64 20.19
CA ASP A 863 -7.88 20.45 18.99
C ASP A 863 -7.37 21.87 19.35
N PHE A 864 -7.84 22.44 20.46
CA PHE A 864 -7.38 23.73 20.98
C PHE A 864 -5.96 23.66 21.54
N VAL A 865 -5.65 22.67 22.37
CA VAL A 865 -4.29 22.46 22.89
C VAL A 865 -3.32 22.21 21.74
N ASP A 866 -3.63 21.30 20.82
CA ASP A 866 -2.78 20.97 19.68
C ASP A 866 -2.51 22.18 18.78
N GLY A 867 -3.55 22.98 18.49
CA GLY A 867 -3.42 24.18 17.67
C GLY A 867 -2.60 25.30 18.33
N GLN A 868 -2.60 25.37 19.67
CA GLN A 868 -1.98 26.46 20.42
C GLN A 868 -0.58 26.11 20.93
N ALA A 869 -0.30 24.84 21.26
CA ALA A 869 0.88 24.40 22.03
C ALA A 869 2.22 24.89 21.48
N VAL A 870 2.36 25.01 20.16
CA VAL A 870 3.61 25.46 19.50
C VAL A 870 3.88 26.96 19.70
N PHE A 871 2.87 27.73 20.09
CA PHE A 871 2.91 29.20 20.13
C PHE A 871 2.76 29.79 21.53
N LEU A 872 2.43 28.99 22.54
CA LEU A 872 2.12 29.47 23.88
C LEU A 872 3.33 30.15 24.53
N ASP A 873 3.10 31.30 25.13
CA ASP A 873 4.05 31.87 26.09
C ASP A 873 3.87 31.28 27.50
N ALA A 874 4.75 31.65 28.44
CA ALA A 874 4.71 31.14 29.82
C ALA A 874 3.42 31.52 30.57
N LYS A 875 2.82 32.68 30.26
CA LYS A 875 1.57 33.14 30.88
C LYS A 875 0.38 32.37 30.33
N GLU A 876 0.32 32.21 29.01
CA GLU A 876 -0.72 31.44 28.31
C GLU A 876 -0.67 29.96 28.69
N THR A 877 0.54 29.41 28.85
CA THR A 877 0.75 28.04 29.35
C THR A 877 0.22 27.90 30.77
N SER A 878 0.49 28.87 31.67
CA SER A 878 -0.06 28.84 33.03
C SER A 878 -1.59 28.89 33.06
N VAL A 879 -2.21 29.66 32.16
CA VAL A 879 -3.68 29.72 32.03
C VAL A 879 -4.23 28.38 31.56
N LEU A 880 -3.62 27.76 30.55
CA LEU A 880 -4.05 26.47 30.02
C LEU A 880 -3.87 25.34 31.04
N VAL A 881 -2.73 25.31 31.74
CA VAL A 881 -2.47 24.35 32.83
C VAL A 881 -3.48 24.50 33.97
N GLY A 882 -3.79 25.74 34.38
CA GLY A 882 -4.81 26.01 35.40
C GLY A 882 -6.22 25.62 34.96
N PHE A 883 -6.54 25.70 33.68
CA PHE A 883 -7.81 25.19 33.14
C PHE A 883 -7.89 23.65 33.14
N LEU A 884 -6.77 22.97 32.88
CA LEU A 884 -6.70 21.50 32.82
C LEU A 884 -6.58 20.84 34.21
N SER A 885 -6.17 21.58 35.24
CA SER A 885 -5.97 21.07 36.60
C SER A 885 -6.60 22.00 37.64
N ASP A 886 -7.63 21.52 38.34
CA ASP A 886 -8.27 22.26 39.42
C ASP A 886 -7.44 22.13 40.70
N SER A 887 -6.31 22.84 40.79
CA SER A 887 -5.70 23.17 42.08
C SER A 887 -4.54 24.18 41.99
N SER A 888 -4.57 25.07 42.96
CA SER A 888 -3.48 25.71 43.69
C SER A 888 -2.15 24.93 43.81
N ILE A 889 -1.46 24.64 42.70
CA ILE A 889 -0.03 24.30 42.71
C ILE A 889 0.73 25.62 42.60
N GLU A 890 0.81 26.34 43.72
CA GLU A 890 1.78 27.43 43.86
C GLU A 890 3.19 26.80 43.89
N GLY A 891 3.82 26.71 42.73
CA GLY A 891 5.27 26.58 42.64
C GLY A 891 5.82 25.34 41.93
N SER A 892 5.39 25.06 40.70
CA SER A 892 6.25 24.51 39.64
C SER A 892 5.45 24.44 38.33
N GLN A 893 5.98 25.03 37.25
CA GLN A 893 5.36 25.03 35.91
C GLN A 893 5.75 23.77 35.11
N ASP A 894 5.82 22.60 35.74
CA ASP A 894 6.22 21.38 35.03
C ASP A 894 5.02 20.75 34.31
N ILE A 895 5.01 20.85 32.98
CA ILE A 895 4.02 20.22 32.11
C ILE A 895 3.96 18.70 32.34
N ALA A 896 5.09 18.08 32.69
CA ALA A 896 5.12 16.66 32.98
C ALA A 896 4.24 16.30 34.21
N GLU A 897 4.23 17.15 35.24
CA GLU A 897 3.43 16.93 36.45
C GLU A 897 1.93 16.94 36.14
N VAL A 898 1.47 17.89 35.32
CA VAL A 898 0.07 17.96 34.85
C VAL A 898 -0.31 16.72 34.04
N ILE A 899 0.58 16.27 33.15
CA ILE A 899 0.38 15.04 32.38
C ILE A 899 0.30 13.83 33.32
N TYR A 900 1.17 13.73 34.33
CA TYR A 900 1.13 12.64 35.31
C TYR A 900 -0.17 12.63 36.11
N VAL A 901 -0.65 13.79 36.57
CA VAL A 901 -1.95 13.90 37.26
C VAL A 901 -3.10 13.48 36.33
N GLY A 902 -3.09 13.92 35.06
CA GLY A 902 -4.08 13.52 34.07
C GLY A 902 -4.09 12.01 33.82
N VAL A 903 -2.90 11.40 33.68
CA VAL A 903 -2.76 9.94 33.55
C VAL A 903 -3.25 9.23 34.80
N ASP A 904 -2.94 9.73 36.01
CA ASP A 904 -3.40 9.16 37.28
C ASP A 904 -4.94 9.19 37.41
N ILE A 905 -5.59 10.27 36.93
CA ILE A 905 -7.06 10.38 36.89
C ILE A 905 -7.69 9.36 35.93
N VAL A 906 -7.10 9.17 34.75
CA VAL A 906 -7.68 8.31 33.69
C VAL A 906 -7.31 6.83 33.86
N THR A 907 -6.16 6.51 34.44
CA THR A 907 -5.66 5.13 34.63
C THR A 907 -6.70 4.20 35.29
N PRO A 908 -7.40 4.59 36.37
CA PRO A 908 -8.46 3.77 36.97
C PRO A 908 -9.64 3.46 36.04
N LEU A 909 -9.88 4.28 35.02
CA LEU A 909 -10.97 4.11 34.04
C LEU A 909 -10.62 3.10 32.95
N ILE A 910 -9.33 2.78 32.76
CA ILE A 910 -8.85 1.87 31.71
C ILE A 910 -8.97 0.43 32.19
N SER A 911 -10.07 -0.22 31.79
CA SER A 911 -10.30 -1.64 32.05
C SER A 911 -9.57 -2.54 31.05
N LEU A 912 -9.43 -3.82 31.39
CA LEU A 912 -8.88 -4.83 30.48
C LEU A 912 -9.69 -4.99 29.20
N ASP A 913 -10.99 -4.75 29.25
CA ASP A 913 -11.86 -4.79 28.07
C ASP A 913 -11.63 -3.58 27.16
N LEU A 914 -11.35 -2.39 27.72
CA LEU A 914 -11.00 -1.21 26.94
C LEU A 914 -9.67 -1.36 26.20
N LEU A 915 -8.72 -2.11 26.77
CA LEU A 915 -7.44 -2.43 26.12
C LEU A 915 -7.56 -3.42 24.95
N LYS A 916 -8.74 -4.03 24.71
CA LYS A 916 -9.00 -4.82 23.50
C LYS A 916 -9.15 -3.94 22.26
N TYR A 917 -9.37 -2.62 22.41
CA TYR A 917 -9.45 -1.68 21.30
C TYR A 917 -8.03 -1.23 20.87
N PRO A 918 -7.53 -1.64 19.69
CA PRO A 918 -6.11 -1.48 19.32
C PRO A 918 -5.62 -0.03 19.29
N LYS A 919 -6.50 0.93 19.00
CA LYS A 919 -6.17 2.36 19.01
C LYS A 919 -5.88 2.85 20.43
N LEU A 920 -6.75 2.52 21.39
CA LEU A 920 -6.59 2.91 22.79
C LEU A 920 -5.40 2.20 23.45
N SER A 921 -5.16 0.92 23.13
CA SER A 921 -4.04 0.16 23.70
C SER A 921 -2.68 0.70 23.25
N ARG A 922 -2.57 1.18 22.00
CA ARG A 922 -1.34 1.82 21.48
C ARG A 922 -1.02 3.13 22.20
N ASP A 923 -2.04 3.84 22.66
CA ASP A 923 -1.90 5.16 23.26
C ASP A 923 -1.62 5.12 24.78
N VAL A 924 -1.92 4.01 25.49
CA VAL A 924 -2.01 4.06 26.97
C VAL A 924 -1.11 3.08 27.75
N TYR A 925 -1.09 1.76 27.51
CA TYR A 925 -0.29 0.87 28.38
C TYR A 925 0.09 -0.46 27.72
N PRO A 926 1.32 -0.99 27.96
CA PRO A 926 1.80 -2.15 27.20
C PRO A 926 1.74 -3.52 27.90
N GLU A 927 1.56 -3.57 29.21
CA GLU A 927 1.93 -4.76 30.02
C GLU A 927 1.03 -5.98 29.88
N LYS A 928 -0.13 -5.88 29.21
CA LYS A 928 -1.02 -7.04 28.99
C LYS A 928 -1.30 -7.36 27.51
N VAL A 929 -0.53 -6.77 26.59
CA VAL A 929 -0.56 -7.13 25.16
C VAL A 929 0.05 -8.53 24.90
N ALA A 930 0.73 -9.13 25.89
CA ALA A 930 1.30 -10.48 25.77
C ALA A 930 0.26 -11.57 25.43
N ASN A 931 -1.03 -11.38 25.76
CA ASN A 931 -2.11 -12.33 25.44
C ASN A 931 -3.07 -11.83 24.34
N LEU A 932 -2.90 -10.61 23.84
CA LEU A 932 -3.72 -10.02 22.76
C LEU A 932 -2.78 -9.68 21.60
N ASN A 933 -2.44 -10.70 20.80
CA ASN A 933 -1.76 -10.61 19.50
C ASN A 933 -0.62 -9.57 19.36
N LYS A 934 0.63 -10.06 19.48
CA LYS A 934 1.80 -9.79 18.61
C LYS A 934 1.93 -8.43 17.88
N ASP A 935 1.62 -7.29 18.50
CA ASP A 935 1.93 -5.99 17.89
C ASP A 935 3.37 -5.57 18.26
N SER A 936 4.32 -5.81 17.35
CA SER A 936 5.76 -5.63 17.60
C SER A 936 6.16 -4.19 17.98
N ASP A 937 5.38 -3.19 17.55
CA ASP A 937 5.67 -1.78 17.79
C ASP A 937 5.46 -1.41 19.28
N ILE A 938 4.43 -1.97 19.92
CA ILE A 938 4.17 -1.72 21.35
C ILE A 938 5.31 -2.30 22.18
N VAL A 939 5.72 -3.55 21.91
CA VAL A 939 6.83 -4.21 22.62
C VAL A 939 8.12 -3.41 22.46
N ASP A 940 8.42 -2.90 21.26
CA ASP A 940 9.62 -2.10 21.03
C ASP A 940 9.60 -0.77 21.79
N ARG A 941 8.44 -0.09 21.86
CA ARG A 941 8.25 1.11 22.69
C ARG A 941 8.47 0.84 24.17
N CYS A 942 7.99 -0.30 24.69
CA CYS A 942 8.24 -0.71 26.08
C CYS A 942 9.73 -0.89 26.32
N LEU A 943 10.37 -1.70 25.48
CA LEU A 943 11.79 -2.01 25.63
C LEU A 943 12.62 -0.74 25.53
N THR A 944 12.21 0.22 24.70
CA THR A 944 12.82 1.54 24.61
C THR A 944 12.64 2.36 25.90
N ALA A 945 11.43 2.43 26.46
CA ALA A 945 11.15 3.12 27.72
C ALA A 945 11.92 2.49 28.89
N ILE A 946 11.92 1.16 28.97
CA ILE A 946 12.68 0.37 29.94
C ILE A 946 14.18 0.65 29.81
N ASN A 947 14.72 0.67 28.59
CA ASN A 947 16.13 0.97 28.35
C ASN A 947 16.48 2.41 28.78
N ALA A 948 15.59 3.37 28.59
CA ALA A 948 15.77 4.74 29.08
C ALA A 948 15.80 4.79 30.61
N LEU A 949 14.84 4.15 31.29
CA LEU A 949 14.79 4.05 32.76
C LEU A 949 16.02 3.35 33.33
N ALA A 950 16.40 2.20 32.76
CA ALA A 950 17.60 1.45 33.13
C ALA A 950 18.88 2.28 32.94
N SER A 951 18.97 3.03 31.83
CA SER A 951 20.10 3.93 31.55
C SER A 951 20.19 5.09 32.55
N TYR A 952 19.05 5.67 32.95
CA TYR A 952 19.00 6.70 33.99
C TYR A 952 19.42 6.14 35.36
N HIS A 953 18.83 5.01 35.78
CA HIS A 953 19.17 4.33 37.02
C HIS A 953 20.68 4.05 37.15
N PHE A 954 21.27 3.49 36.09
CA PHE A 954 22.68 3.12 36.06
C PHE A 954 23.59 4.35 36.14
N LYS A 955 23.26 5.44 35.44
CA LYS A 955 24.00 6.71 35.51
C LYS A 955 23.94 7.33 36.90
N GLU A 956 22.76 7.34 37.53
CA GLU A 956 22.57 7.88 38.88
C GLU A 956 23.33 7.06 39.93
N ARG A 957 23.31 5.71 39.85
CA ARG A 957 24.09 4.85 40.73
C ARG A 957 25.60 5.02 40.55
N LEU A 958 26.10 5.15 39.32
CA LEU A 958 27.52 5.46 39.06
C LEU A 958 27.91 6.84 39.62
N GLY A 959 26.97 7.79 39.65
CA GLY A 959 27.13 9.10 40.26
C GLY A 959 26.99 9.12 41.80
N GLY A 960 26.83 7.97 42.45
CA GLY A 960 26.70 7.86 43.91
C GLY A 960 25.34 8.24 44.47
N ARG A 961 24.30 8.38 43.63
CA ARG A 961 22.92 8.70 44.04
C ARG A 961 22.06 7.43 44.08
N GLY A 962 20.97 7.47 44.86
CA GLY A 962 20.08 6.33 45.10
C GLY A 962 19.26 5.86 43.89
N GLY A 963 19.55 6.31 42.67
CA GLY A 963 18.81 5.95 41.45
C GLY A 963 17.32 6.32 41.50
N LEU A 964 16.50 5.63 40.68
CA LEU A 964 15.03 5.79 40.67
C LEU A 964 14.37 5.54 42.04
N SER A 965 14.99 4.74 42.91
CA SER A 965 14.50 4.51 44.28
C SER A 965 14.55 5.74 45.20
N SER A 966 15.23 6.82 44.80
CA SER A 966 15.29 8.06 45.59
C SER A 966 14.20 9.09 45.25
N GLN A 967 13.45 8.89 44.16
CA GLN A 967 12.45 9.85 43.65
C GLN A 967 11.00 9.31 43.66
N LEU A 968 10.77 8.09 44.13
CA LEU A 968 9.43 7.53 44.28
C LEU A 968 8.77 8.19 45.49
N MET A 969 7.99 9.25 45.24
CA MET A 969 7.15 9.93 46.22
C MET A 969 6.28 8.91 46.97
N GLU A 970 6.54 8.76 48.27
CA GLU A 970 5.66 8.08 49.22
C GLU A 970 4.44 8.97 49.45
N SER A 971 3.31 8.67 48.81
CA SER A 971 2.04 9.35 49.10
C SER A 971 1.38 8.71 50.32
N GLU A 972 1.13 9.51 51.37
CA GLU A 972 0.36 9.10 52.54
C GLU A 972 -1.12 8.92 52.17
N GLY A 973 -1.57 7.67 52.08
CA GLY A 973 -3.00 7.37 52.00
C GLY A 973 -3.73 7.77 53.29
N SER A 974 -5.01 8.13 53.16
CA SER A 974 -5.91 8.63 54.23
C SER A 974 -6.12 7.70 55.44
N ASN A 975 -5.47 6.53 55.48
CA ASN A 975 -5.47 5.56 56.58
C ASN A 975 -4.11 5.42 57.30
N GLY A 976 -3.12 6.28 57.02
CA GLY A 976 -1.80 6.22 57.67
C GLY A 976 -1.00 4.94 57.36
N LYS A 977 -1.38 4.20 56.31
CA LYS A 977 -0.60 3.10 55.75
C LYS A 977 0.03 3.57 54.44
N LEU A 978 1.35 3.48 54.35
CA LEU A 978 2.13 3.63 53.12
C LEU A 978 1.55 2.73 52.04
N GLN A 979 1.03 3.32 50.96
CA GLN A 979 0.58 2.59 49.78
C GLN A 979 1.56 2.92 48.64
N GLU A 980 2.46 1.97 48.37
CA GLU A 980 3.35 2.00 47.21
C GLU A 980 2.47 2.15 45.94
N SER A 981 2.66 3.21 45.14
CA SER A 981 1.89 3.37 43.90
C SER A 981 2.16 2.18 42.99
N ILE A 982 1.15 1.71 42.25
CA ILE A 982 1.31 0.54 41.36
C ILE A 982 2.48 0.77 40.39
N SER A 983 2.64 2.01 39.91
CA SER A 983 3.76 2.47 39.07
C SER A 983 5.12 2.31 39.77
N SER A 984 5.22 2.66 41.06
CA SER A 984 6.45 2.53 41.85
C SER A 984 6.83 1.06 42.13
N HIS A 985 5.83 0.24 42.45
CA HIS A 985 6.00 -1.20 42.67
C HIS A 985 6.41 -1.91 41.37
N PHE A 986 5.78 -1.53 40.26
CA PHE A 986 6.05 -2.10 38.95
C PHE A 986 7.44 -1.69 38.42
N LEU A 987 7.82 -0.41 38.52
CA LEU A 987 9.17 0.04 38.16
C LEU A 987 10.24 -0.70 38.96
N ARG A 988 10.01 -0.91 40.25
CA ARG A 988 10.92 -1.62 41.15
C ARG A 988 11.07 -3.09 40.78
N LEU A 989 9.97 -3.81 40.54
CA LEU A 989 9.99 -5.21 40.07
C LEU A 989 10.67 -5.34 38.71
N LEU A 990 10.41 -4.41 37.80
CA LEU A 990 10.94 -4.44 36.44
C LEU A 990 12.43 -4.07 36.39
N LEU A 991 12.88 -3.13 37.23
CA LEU A 991 14.30 -2.81 37.43
C LEU A 991 15.05 -3.96 38.11
N GLN A 992 14.43 -4.68 39.05
CA GLN A 992 15.00 -5.92 39.62
C GLN A 992 15.18 -7.02 38.56
N LEU A 993 14.30 -7.08 37.55
CA LEU A 993 14.34 -8.07 36.47
C LEU A 993 15.32 -7.72 35.34
N LEU A 994 15.50 -6.43 35.00
CA LEU A 994 16.29 -5.99 33.83
C LEU A 994 17.73 -5.57 34.13
N LEU A 995 18.03 -5.17 35.37
CA LEU A 995 19.36 -4.70 35.75
C LEU A 995 20.13 -5.78 36.53
N PHE A 996 20.47 -6.90 35.87
CA PHE A 996 21.62 -7.78 36.20
C PHE A 996 22.05 -7.88 37.69
N GLU A 997 21.12 -8.03 38.64
CA GLU A 997 21.44 -8.33 40.04
C GLU A 997 21.19 -9.80 40.40
N ASP A 998 20.55 -10.58 39.53
CA ASP A 998 20.40 -12.03 39.72
C ASP A 998 21.14 -12.84 38.65
N PHE A 999 22.46 -12.95 38.79
CA PHE A 999 23.21 -14.12 38.29
C PHE A 999 22.60 -15.45 38.78
N ARG A 1000 21.76 -15.39 39.83
CA ARG A 1000 20.97 -16.51 40.35
C ARG A 1000 20.00 -17.08 39.33
N LEU A 1001 19.35 -16.27 38.48
CA LEU A 1001 18.42 -16.78 37.45
C LEU A 1001 19.15 -17.58 36.38
N VAL A 1002 20.33 -17.11 35.95
CA VAL A 1002 21.19 -17.83 35.00
C VAL A 1002 21.63 -19.16 35.61
N GLN A 1003 22.09 -19.12 36.86
CA GLN A 1003 22.56 -20.30 37.56
C GLN A 1003 21.43 -21.30 37.84
N GLU A 1004 20.25 -20.83 38.26
CA GLU A 1004 19.05 -21.64 38.50
C GLU A 1004 18.54 -22.26 37.20
N LEU A 1005 18.54 -21.51 36.09
CA LEU A 1005 18.09 -21.99 34.79
C LEU A 1005 19.05 -23.04 34.19
N VAL A 1006 20.36 -22.89 34.41
CA VAL A 1006 21.38 -23.91 34.08
C VAL A 1006 21.25 -25.13 35.01
N GLU A 1007 21.00 -24.92 36.31
CA GLU A 1007 20.88 -26.00 37.29
C GLU A 1007 19.62 -26.85 37.09
N LYS A 1008 18.51 -26.24 36.68
CA LYS A 1008 17.23 -26.92 36.35
C LYS A 1008 17.28 -27.77 35.08
N GLN A 1009 18.31 -27.65 34.23
CA GLN A 1009 18.45 -28.48 33.04
C GLN A 1009 18.78 -29.93 33.41
N GLN A 1010 17.87 -30.84 33.05
CA GLN A 1010 18.04 -32.27 33.30
C GLN A 1010 19.03 -32.93 32.31
N ASN A 1011 19.17 -32.38 31.10
CA ASN A 1011 20.11 -32.90 30.10
C ASN A 1011 21.51 -32.30 30.33
N PRO A 1012 22.53 -33.11 30.65
CA PRO A 1012 23.88 -32.61 30.98
C PRO A 1012 24.56 -31.89 29.80
N THR A 1013 24.26 -32.28 28.57
CA THR A 1013 24.77 -31.65 27.35
C THR A 1013 24.17 -30.25 27.16
N VAL A 1014 22.85 -30.13 27.37
CA VAL A 1014 22.15 -28.83 27.31
C VAL A 1014 22.66 -27.91 28.43
N LYS A 1015 22.80 -28.45 29.65
CA LYS A 1015 23.34 -27.74 30.81
C LYS A 1015 24.73 -27.15 30.53
N SER A 1016 25.64 -27.95 29.99
CA SER A 1016 27.00 -27.50 29.65
C SER A 1016 27.00 -26.42 28.57
N ARG A 1017 26.21 -26.60 27.49
CA ARG A 1017 26.14 -25.64 26.39
C ARG A 1017 25.51 -24.32 26.80
N LEU A 1018 24.44 -24.38 27.58
CA LEU A 1018 23.76 -23.22 28.13
C LEU A 1018 24.71 -22.43 29.06
N GLY A 1019 25.46 -23.11 29.93
CA GLY A 1019 26.49 -22.50 30.76
C GLY A 1019 27.58 -21.79 29.95
N MET A 1020 28.09 -22.43 28.90
CA MET A 1020 29.07 -21.82 27.98
C MET A 1020 28.49 -20.62 27.21
N ALA A 1021 27.25 -20.70 26.75
CA ALA A 1021 26.60 -19.61 26.02
C ALA A 1021 26.44 -18.37 26.90
N PHE A 1022 26.00 -18.53 28.15
CA PHE A 1022 25.92 -17.43 29.12
C PHE A 1022 27.29 -16.86 29.51
N HIS A 1023 28.32 -17.71 29.62
CA HIS A 1023 29.68 -17.24 29.81
C HIS A 1023 30.11 -16.35 28.64
N ASN A 1024 29.98 -16.84 27.40
CA ASN A 1024 30.35 -16.07 26.20
C ASN A 1024 29.54 -14.78 26.04
N LEU A 1025 28.26 -14.76 26.45
CA LEU A 1025 27.44 -13.55 26.41
C LEU A 1025 28.07 -12.39 27.21
N THR A 1026 28.64 -12.71 28.36
CA THR A 1026 29.12 -11.74 29.36
C THR A 1026 30.63 -11.52 29.37
N SER A 1027 31.43 -12.48 28.90
CA SER A 1027 32.90 -12.42 28.98
C SER A 1027 33.61 -12.27 27.63
N SER A 1028 32.94 -12.50 26.49
CA SER A 1028 33.58 -12.44 25.17
C SER A 1028 33.61 -11.02 24.57
N ASN A 1029 34.46 -10.81 23.56
CA ASN A 1029 34.61 -9.53 22.82
C ASN A 1029 35.03 -8.30 23.66
N ASN A 1030 35.71 -8.49 24.80
CA ASN A 1030 36.20 -7.42 25.68
C ASN A 1030 35.10 -6.41 26.08
N LEU A 1031 34.02 -6.93 26.68
CA LEU A 1031 32.97 -6.10 27.28
C LEU A 1031 33.50 -5.32 28.48
N SER A 1032 33.14 -4.04 28.58
CA SER A 1032 33.44 -3.16 29.71
C SER A 1032 32.18 -2.87 30.54
N ASN A 1033 32.34 -2.21 31.68
CA ASN A 1033 31.22 -1.73 32.50
C ASN A 1033 30.64 -0.38 32.03
N SER A 1034 30.91 0.06 30.79
CA SER A 1034 30.42 1.33 30.23
C SER A 1034 29.14 1.15 29.40
N LEU A 1035 28.23 2.14 29.43
CA LEU A 1035 27.01 2.14 28.58
C LEU A 1035 27.22 2.83 27.22
N ASP A 1036 28.46 2.94 26.76
CA ASP A 1036 28.77 3.60 25.50
C ASP A 1036 28.31 2.77 24.27
N ARG A 1037 28.19 3.45 23.12
CA ARG A 1037 27.75 2.82 21.87
C ARG A 1037 28.64 1.64 21.44
N PRO A 1038 29.99 1.71 21.52
CA PRO A 1038 30.86 0.57 21.20
C PRO A 1038 30.61 -0.67 22.08
N ASN A 1039 30.45 -0.51 23.39
CA ASN A 1039 30.21 -1.63 24.30
C ASN A 1039 28.83 -2.27 24.05
N ARG A 1040 27.79 -1.46 23.78
CA ARG A 1040 26.47 -1.96 23.35
C ARG A 1040 26.53 -2.75 22.04
N GLN A 1041 27.34 -2.34 21.07
CA GLN A 1041 27.53 -3.07 19.81
C GLN A 1041 28.21 -4.43 20.04
N ARG A 1042 29.23 -4.49 20.88
CA ARG A 1042 29.90 -5.74 21.26
C ARG A 1042 28.94 -6.68 21.97
N PHE A 1043 28.16 -6.18 22.94
CA PHE A 1043 27.16 -7.00 23.62
C PHE A 1043 26.07 -7.50 22.67
N ARG A 1044 25.57 -6.66 21.75
CA ARG A 1044 24.63 -7.10 20.71
C ARG A 1044 25.20 -8.21 19.83
N LYS A 1045 26.50 -8.13 19.49
CA LYS A 1045 27.19 -9.21 18.75
C LYS A 1045 27.19 -10.51 19.57
N ASN A 1046 27.56 -10.44 20.85
CA ASN A 1046 27.53 -11.60 21.75
C ASN A 1046 26.11 -12.17 21.90
N LEU A 1047 25.10 -11.31 22.04
CA LEU A 1047 23.69 -11.68 22.16
C LEU A 1047 23.18 -12.36 20.89
N ARG A 1048 23.59 -11.92 19.70
CA ARG A 1048 23.24 -12.61 18.45
C ARG A 1048 23.80 -14.03 18.41
N THR A 1049 25.07 -14.21 18.81
CA THR A 1049 25.68 -15.54 18.91
C THR A 1049 24.95 -16.39 19.95
N PHE A 1050 24.68 -15.83 21.13
CA PHE A 1050 23.91 -16.49 22.18
C PHE A 1050 22.52 -16.94 21.69
N LEU A 1051 21.77 -16.07 21.00
CA LEU A 1051 20.45 -16.40 20.47
C LEU A 1051 20.53 -17.49 19.40
N GLY A 1052 21.51 -17.45 18.50
CA GLY A 1052 21.71 -18.51 17.51
C GLY A 1052 22.03 -19.88 18.14
N ASP A 1053 22.77 -19.88 19.25
CA ASP A 1053 23.11 -21.11 19.97
C ASP A 1053 21.94 -21.63 20.81
N VAL A 1054 21.23 -20.74 21.53
CA VAL A 1054 20.28 -21.11 22.60
C VAL A 1054 18.83 -21.24 22.11
N SER A 1055 18.42 -20.53 21.05
CA SER A 1055 17.03 -20.52 20.58
C SER A 1055 16.51 -21.89 20.16
N GLY A 1056 17.40 -22.75 19.64
CA GLY A 1056 17.05 -24.13 19.27
C GLY A 1056 16.57 -24.94 20.48
N PHE A 1057 17.44 -25.16 21.47
CA PHE A 1057 17.16 -26.17 22.50
C PHE A 1057 16.40 -25.66 23.75
N MET A 1058 16.22 -24.35 23.93
CA MET A 1058 15.51 -23.79 25.09
C MET A 1058 13.99 -23.57 24.88
N GLN A 1059 13.44 -23.89 23.71
CA GLN A 1059 12.00 -23.69 23.41
C GLN A 1059 11.50 -22.25 23.66
N ILE A 1060 12.37 -21.24 23.53
CA ILE A 1060 11.99 -19.84 23.76
C ILE A 1060 11.16 -19.39 22.54
N LYS A 1061 9.83 -19.41 22.69
CA LYS A 1061 8.89 -18.80 21.75
C LYS A 1061 8.81 -17.30 21.96
#